data_AF-S3MTS9-F1
#
_entry.id   AF-S3MTS9-F1
#
_cell.length_a   1.000
_cell.length_b   1.000
_cell.length_c   1.000
_cell.angle_alpha   90.00
_cell.angle_beta   90.00
_cell.angle_gamma   90.00
#
_symmetry.space_group_name_H-M   'P 1'
#
loop_
_entity.id
_entity.type
_entity.pdbx_description
1 polymer ?
#
loop_
_entity_poly.entity_id
_entity_poly.type
_entity_poly.pdbx_seq_one_letter_code
_entity_poly.pdbx_strand_id
1 'polypeptide(L)'
;MNFVFSNRKIQSIPDIQRFLTEESCLSGPVYVGWGRKASFDHAQFLAQKNAAVCLCVEDGFVRSLGLGKQGYPPLSLVVDQSGIYFDARQQSDLERLIERDECHEANRRAQLAIDQIVRYQISKYNQKYTPIDTSRFQAQKNILVVDQTVGDQSIHCAGASNHSFLHMLKQARVDHPDAKLWVKTHPDVLAGKAKGHFSAQDFAQVGALVLSDNYNPIELLQMMHEVYVVSSQMGFEALLCGKTVHCFGLPWYAAWGLTHDQHTPLAILQERRQTRRSLTHLFACAYFRYARYVSPVTGQRCELEELIAILQPNIAMQQVLPPSLVLSGFSRWKKRFLRSYLGFPQTKLSFKNWLKPKSSEYIVAWGKKAYQFKQSGIQSLCTVEDGFVRSVGLGAALTRPCSLVFDPVGIYYDATAPSYVESLLSHCKLSTAEYQRARLLRERIIALNISKYNVGERERLEINFTGKVILVVGQVEDDMSVQLGGVDIKTNIALLKQVKELNPEAYIIYKPHPDVEAGLRPGKIEQQILLKYANQIETRRSIIECFAVIDEVHTLTSLTGFEALIRGIKVVCYGMPFYAGWGLTEDRHTNSRRTRQLTVDELLYVVLVQYAVYNLASSKIALTSIESVLDYLEQQTQESSKKSSNTWINILSKLNYLKLKK
;
A
#
# COMPACT_ATOMS: atom_id res chain seq x y z
N MET A 1 -13.62 28.31 6.61
CA MET A 1 -12.43 29.03 7.10
C MET A 1 -11.74 29.71 5.93
N ASN A 2 -11.26 30.94 6.11
CA ASN A 2 -10.56 31.69 5.06
C ASN A 2 -9.04 31.62 5.29
N PHE A 3 -8.38 30.63 4.69
CA PHE A 3 -6.92 30.47 4.79
C PHE A 3 -6.22 31.36 3.76
N VAL A 4 -5.31 32.21 4.23
CA VAL A 4 -4.47 33.07 3.40
C VAL A 4 -3.05 32.51 3.37
N PHE A 5 -2.69 31.92 2.23
CA PHE A 5 -1.38 31.29 2.05
C PHE A 5 -0.33 32.32 1.64
N SER A 6 0.80 32.33 2.35
CA SER A 6 1.93 33.22 2.04
C SER A 6 2.61 32.94 0.69
N ASN A 7 2.40 31.76 0.09
CA ASN A 7 2.82 31.48 -1.28
C ASN A 7 1.97 30.39 -1.97
N ARG A 8 2.06 30.34 -3.31
CA ARG A 8 1.35 29.35 -4.15
C ARG A 8 1.78 27.90 -3.92
N LYS A 9 3.00 27.64 -3.47
CA LYS A 9 3.49 26.27 -3.23
C LYS A 9 2.73 25.63 -2.07
N ILE A 10 2.52 26.35 -0.97
CA ILE A 10 1.72 25.87 0.17
C ILE A 10 0.27 25.65 -0.28
N GLN A 11 -0.31 26.62 -1.01
CA GLN A 11 -1.68 26.52 -1.53
C GLN A 11 -1.87 25.32 -2.48
N SER A 12 -0.83 24.91 -3.20
CA SER A 12 -0.88 23.79 -4.15
C SER A 12 -0.80 22.41 -3.49
N ILE A 13 -0.58 22.33 -2.17
CA ILE A 13 -0.58 21.05 -1.45
C ILE A 13 -1.98 20.42 -1.57
N PRO A 14 -2.10 19.19 -2.09
CA PRO A 14 -3.39 18.52 -2.19
C PRO A 14 -4.07 18.41 -0.83
N ASP A 15 -5.36 18.77 -0.78
CA ASP A 15 -6.19 18.73 0.42
C ASP A 15 -5.63 19.57 1.60
N ILE A 16 -4.83 20.61 1.34
CA ILE A 16 -4.20 21.44 2.39
C ILE A 16 -5.19 21.89 3.48
N GLN A 17 -6.41 22.27 3.08
CA GLN A 17 -7.44 22.70 4.02
C GLN A 17 -7.79 21.62 5.05
N ARG A 18 -7.74 20.33 4.67
CA ARG A 18 -7.98 19.21 5.58
C ARG A 18 -6.89 19.09 6.63
N PHE A 19 -5.64 19.40 6.33
CA PHE A 19 -4.59 19.45 7.35
C PHE A 19 -4.80 20.60 8.34
N LEU A 20 -5.25 21.76 7.84
CA LEU A 20 -5.30 23.00 8.65
C LEU A 20 -6.56 23.12 9.51
N THR A 21 -7.68 22.56 9.07
CA THR A 21 -8.97 22.67 9.76
C THR A 21 -8.94 21.87 11.07
N GLU A 22 -9.18 22.54 12.19
CA GLU A 22 -9.51 21.91 13.49
C GLU A 22 -11.03 21.81 13.66
N GLU A 23 -11.49 20.95 14.57
CA GLU A 23 -12.91 20.82 14.93
C GLU A 23 -13.46 22.09 15.62
N SER A 24 -12.59 22.89 16.26
CA SER A 24 -12.91 24.19 16.83
C SER A 24 -12.75 25.32 15.81
N CYS A 25 -13.84 26.01 15.49
CA CYS A 25 -13.90 27.07 14.49
C CYS A 25 -13.11 28.32 14.92
N LEU A 26 -12.02 28.64 14.22
CA LEU A 26 -11.40 29.96 14.26
C LEU A 26 -12.26 30.97 13.50
N SER A 27 -12.67 32.06 14.15
CA SER A 27 -13.37 33.19 13.51
C SER A 27 -12.36 34.17 12.90
N GLY A 28 -12.36 34.33 11.58
CA GLY A 28 -11.50 35.30 10.87
C GLY A 28 -10.54 34.67 9.84
N PRO A 29 -9.70 35.48 9.18
CA PRO A 29 -8.65 35.00 8.29
C PRO A 29 -7.54 34.29 9.07
N VAL A 30 -6.99 33.22 8.52
CA VAL A 30 -5.87 32.47 9.11
C VAL A 30 -4.71 32.49 8.13
N TYR A 31 -3.58 33.08 8.53
CA TYR A 31 -2.40 33.23 7.68
C TYR A 31 -1.48 32.01 7.84
N VAL A 32 -0.99 31.47 6.73
CA VAL A 32 -0.24 30.20 6.74
C VAL A 32 1.13 30.39 6.12
N GLY A 33 2.18 29.97 6.82
CA GLY A 33 3.56 30.03 6.36
C GLY A 33 4.38 28.80 6.71
N TRP A 34 5.47 28.58 5.98
CA TRP A 34 6.27 27.34 6.10
C TRP A 34 7.51 27.49 6.97
N GLY A 35 7.61 26.70 8.04
CA GLY A 35 8.79 26.61 8.92
C GLY A 35 9.31 27.96 9.39
N ARG A 36 10.61 28.20 9.23
CA ARG A 36 11.25 29.50 9.54
C ARG A 36 11.73 30.21 8.27
N LYS A 37 11.00 30.05 7.16
CA LYS A 37 11.33 30.65 5.86
C LYS A 37 10.66 32.02 5.73
N ALA A 38 11.07 32.81 4.73
CA ALA A 38 10.43 34.09 4.40
C ALA A 38 8.91 34.02 4.22
N SER A 39 8.38 32.86 3.80
CA SER A 39 6.93 32.62 3.77
C SER A 39 6.26 32.72 5.15
N PHE A 40 6.92 32.23 6.20
CA PHE A 40 6.43 32.33 7.56
C PHE A 40 6.56 33.76 8.09
N ASP A 41 7.68 34.44 7.86
CA ASP A 41 7.86 35.84 8.26
C ASP A 41 6.78 36.72 7.64
N HIS A 42 6.46 36.49 6.35
CA HIS A 42 5.38 37.20 5.67
C HIS A 42 4.00 36.87 6.24
N ALA A 43 3.70 35.60 6.51
CA ALA A 43 2.45 35.19 7.13
C ALA A 43 2.27 35.82 8.52
N GLN A 44 3.35 35.83 9.33
CA GLN A 44 3.36 36.41 10.66
C GLN A 44 3.14 37.93 10.62
N PHE A 45 3.83 38.63 9.73
CA PHE A 45 3.63 40.07 9.52
C PHE A 45 2.18 40.41 9.18
N LEU A 46 1.57 39.67 8.25
CA LEU A 46 0.17 39.87 7.87
C LEU A 46 -0.78 39.51 9.02
N ALA A 47 -0.52 38.42 9.74
CA ALA A 47 -1.33 38.03 10.90
C ALA A 47 -1.33 39.12 11.98
N GLN A 48 -0.15 39.66 12.32
CA GLN A 48 0.00 40.75 13.28
C GLN A 48 -0.73 42.01 12.82
N LYS A 49 -0.55 42.40 11.54
CA LYS A 49 -1.22 43.58 10.97
C LYS A 49 -2.75 43.48 11.02
N ASN A 50 -3.30 42.28 10.93
CA ASN A 50 -4.75 42.05 10.87
C ASN A 50 -5.34 41.48 12.17
N ALA A 51 -4.57 41.47 13.28
CA ALA A 51 -4.97 40.86 14.56
C ALA A 51 -5.55 39.43 14.38
N ALA A 52 -4.89 38.64 13.54
CA ALA A 52 -5.34 37.32 13.08
C ALA A 52 -4.39 36.20 13.50
N VAL A 53 -4.84 34.95 13.35
CA VAL A 53 -4.03 33.76 13.68
C VAL A 53 -3.00 33.48 12.57
N CYS A 54 -1.77 33.15 12.97
CA CYS A 54 -0.73 32.64 12.08
C CYS A 54 -0.47 31.15 12.36
N LEU A 55 -0.44 30.33 11.31
CA LEU A 55 -0.04 28.92 11.38
C LEU A 55 1.34 28.73 10.74
N CYS A 56 2.27 28.17 11.49
CA CYS A 56 3.52 27.61 10.99
C CYS A 56 3.30 26.16 10.58
N VAL A 57 3.56 25.83 9.32
CA VAL A 57 3.46 24.45 8.81
C VAL A 57 4.81 23.91 8.38
N GLU A 58 5.00 22.61 8.56
CA GLU A 58 6.13 21.83 8.02
C GLU A 58 5.62 20.45 7.59
N ASP A 59 6.45 19.69 6.90
CA ASP A 59 6.20 18.27 6.66
C ASP A 59 6.09 17.52 8.00
N GLY A 60 5.17 16.56 8.04
CA GLY A 60 5.08 15.62 9.15
C GLY A 60 6.22 14.61 9.17
N PHE A 61 6.31 13.86 10.26
CA PHE A 61 7.39 12.90 10.50
C PHE A 61 7.32 11.66 9.60
N VAL A 62 6.13 11.31 9.09
CA VAL A 62 5.92 10.32 8.02
C VAL A 62 5.29 11.05 6.84
N ARG A 63 6.12 11.62 5.97
CA ARG A 63 5.68 12.61 5.01
C ARG A 63 5.05 11.99 3.77
N SER A 64 5.73 11.07 3.09
CA SER A 64 5.29 10.65 1.74
C SER A 64 5.97 9.38 1.23
N LEU A 65 5.48 8.88 0.10
CA LEU A 65 6.12 7.77 -0.61
C LEU A 65 7.46 8.19 -1.23
N GLY A 66 7.49 9.23 -2.06
CA GLY A 66 8.73 9.77 -2.64
C GLY A 66 9.17 11.09 -2.00
N LEU A 67 10.24 11.69 -2.54
CA LEU A 67 10.78 12.95 -2.04
C LEU A 67 9.94 14.16 -2.49
N GLY A 68 9.85 15.19 -1.63
CA GLY A 68 9.14 16.44 -1.97
C GLY A 68 9.72 17.15 -3.20
N LYS A 69 11.05 17.16 -3.33
CA LYS A 69 11.76 17.73 -4.50
C LYS A 69 11.46 17.00 -5.83
N GLN A 70 10.92 15.78 -5.76
CA GLN A 70 10.49 14.99 -6.92
C GLN A 70 8.98 15.13 -7.20
N GLY A 71 8.29 16.04 -6.52
CA GLY A 71 6.87 16.32 -6.73
C GLY A 71 5.91 15.42 -5.94
N TYR A 72 6.40 14.60 -5.00
CA TYR A 72 5.53 13.80 -4.15
C TYR A 72 4.89 14.68 -3.06
N PRO A 73 3.55 14.78 -3.03
CA PRO A 73 2.85 15.61 -2.06
C PRO A 73 2.98 15.04 -0.64
N PRO A 74 2.92 15.89 0.40
CA PRO A 74 2.88 15.41 1.77
C PRO A 74 1.54 14.73 2.07
N LEU A 75 1.60 13.59 2.74
CA LEU A 75 0.50 12.86 3.37
C LEU A 75 0.39 13.20 4.87
N SER A 76 1.42 13.85 5.41
CA SER A 76 1.47 14.37 6.78
C SER A 76 2.06 15.77 6.80
N LEU A 77 1.46 16.65 7.59
CA LEU A 77 1.99 17.97 7.95
C LEU A 77 1.99 18.12 9.47
N VAL A 78 2.85 18.98 9.99
CA VAL A 78 2.67 19.56 11.33
C VAL A 78 2.08 20.95 11.19
N VAL A 79 1.27 21.35 12.17
CA VAL A 79 0.63 22.67 12.22
C VAL A 79 0.85 23.23 13.61
N ASP A 80 1.55 24.35 13.70
CA ASP A 80 1.98 24.96 14.96
C ASP A 80 1.54 26.43 14.99
N GLN A 81 0.90 26.84 16.07
CA GLN A 81 0.43 28.20 16.31
C GLN A 81 1.43 29.03 17.13
N SER A 82 2.32 28.38 17.86
CA SER A 82 3.16 29.01 18.88
C SER A 82 4.62 29.13 18.48
N GLY A 83 5.10 28.17 17.73
CA GLY A 83 6.48 28.09 17.29
C GLY A 83 6.64 27.15 16.12
N ILE A 84 7.59 26.23 16.23
CA ILE A 84 7.73 25.07 15.35
C ILE A 84 8.65 24.08 16.06
N TYR A 85 8.39 22.77 15.94
CA TYR A 85 9.09 21.74 16.73
C TYR A 85 10.63 21.80 16.69
N PHE A 86 11.22 22.19 15.56
CA PHE A 86 12.68 22.23 15.40
C PHE A 86 13.33 23.51 15.95
N ASP A 87 12.55 24.47 16.47
CA ASP A 87 13.05 25.74 16.98
C ASP A 87 13.09 25.77 18.50
N ALA A 88 14.24 25.47 19.08
CA ALA A 88 14.44 25.40 20.53
C ALA A 88 14.48 26.78 21.21
N ARG A 89 14.56 27.87 20.45
CA ARG A 89 14.66 29.24 21.01
C ARG A 89 13.34 29.72 21.64
N GLN A 90 12.23 29.08 21.28
CA GLN A 90 10.91 29.36 21.84
C GLN A 90 10.12 28.07 22.01
N GLN A 91 9.10 28.09 22.86
CA GLN A 91 8.25 26.92 23.07
C GLN A 91 7.39 26.67 21.83
N SER A 92 7.31 25.41 21.40
CA SER A 92 6.42 24.96 20.31
C SER A 92 5.15 24.32 20.87
N ASP A 93 4.12 24.15 20.04
CA ASP A 93 2.94 23.39 20.46
C ASP A 93 3.29 21.93 20.78
N LEU A 94 4.27 21.34 20.07
CA LEU A 94 4.77 20.00 20.39
C LEU A 94 5.42 19.95 21.78
N GLU A 95 6.23 20.96 22.13
CA GLU A 95 6.87 21.03 23.44
C GLU A 95 5.83 21.09 24.56
N ARG A 96 4.77 21.90 24.39
CA ARG A 96 3.64 21.94 25.33
C ARG A 96 2.88 20.63 25.43
N LEU A 97 2.78 19.86 24.34
CA LEU A 97 2.17 18.54 24.38
C LEU A 97 3.02 17.57 25.22
N ILE A 98 4.35 17.61 25.06
CA ILE A 98 5.29 16.74 25.79
C ILE A 98 5.36 17.11 27.27
N GLU A 99 5.21 18.39 27.63
CA GLU A 99 5.18 18.86 29.03
C GLU A 99 4.00 18.30 29.83
N ARG A 100 2.89 17.93 29.18
CA ARG A 100 1.75 17.32 29.85
C ARG A 100 2.09 15.92 30.37
N ASP A 101 1.30 15.47 31.34
CA ASP A 101 1.44 14.13 31.90
C ASP A 101 1.21 13.03 30.87
N GLU A 102 1.92 11.92 31.07
CA GLU A 102 1.84 10.77 30.18
C GLU A 102 0.50 10.05 30.33
N CYS A 103 -0.04 9.57 29.22
CA CYS A 103 -1.24 8.74 29.20
C CYS A 103 -0.86 7.30 28.88
N HIS A 104 -1.13 6.37 29.81
CA HIS A 104 -0.78 4.96 29.67
C HIS A 104 -1.37 4.33 28.39
N GLU A 105 -2.63 4.65 28.05
CA GLU A 105 -3.27 4.12 26.84
C GLU A 105 -2.63 4.67 25.57
N ALA A 106 -2.33 5.97 25.54
CA ALA A 106 -1.62 6.58 24.42
C ALA A 106 -0.21 5.99 24.25
N ASN A 107 0.48 5.69 25.35
CA ASN A 107 1.80 5.06 25.33
C ASN A 107 1.74 3.62 24.80
N ARG A 108 0.73 2.83 25.18
CA ARG A 108 0.52 1.48 24.62
C ARG A 108 0.22 1.53 23.13
N ARG A 109 -0.66 2.43 22.69
CA ARG A 109 -0.94 2.68 21.26
C ARG A 109 0.34 3.10 20.51
N ALA A 110 1.16 3.96 21.12
CA ALA A 110 2.43 4.39 20.55
C ALA A 110 3.40 3.23 20.36
N GLN A 111 3.54 2.32 21.35
CA GLN A 111 4.41 1.16 21.20
C GLN A 111 4.03 0.30 19.98
N LEU A 112 2.74 0.03 19.78
CA LEU A 112 2.26 -0.73 18.61
C LEU A 112 2.60 -0.04 17.28
N ALA A 113 2.45 1.29 17.21
CA ALA A 113 2.78 2.06 16.03
C ALA A 113 4.30 2.11 15.76
N ILE A 114 5.12 2.21 16.83
CA ILE A 114 6.58 2.13 16.75
C ILE A 114 6.99 0.77 16.19
N ASP A 115 6.45 -0.32 16.72
CA ASP A 115 6.75 -1.68 16.25
C ASP A 115 6.43 -1.85 14.75
N GLN A 116 5.32 -1.27 14.28
CA GLN A 116 4.97 -1.26 12.86
C GLN A 116 5.93 -0.42 12.01
N ILE A 117 6.29 0.78 12.47
CA ILE A 117 7.26 1.66 11.79
C ILE A 117 8.60 0.95 11.64
N VAL A 118 9.10 0.32 12.71
CA VAL A 118 10.37 -0.40 12.70
C VAL A 118 10.28 -1.65 11.82
N ARG A 119 9.21 -2.46 11.95
CA ARG A 119 8.99 -3.68 11.17
C ARG A 119 8.91 -3.42 9.66
N TYR A 120 8.20 -2.37 9.26
CA TYR A 120 8.01 -2.01 7.84
C TYR A 120 9.02 -0.98 7.34
N GLN A 121 10.01 -0.62 8.18
CA GLN A 121 11.08 0.33 7.86
C GLN A 121 10.54 1.68 7.35
N ILE A 122 9.47 2.17 7.96
CA ILE A 122 8.83 3.43 7.60
C ILE A 122 9.68 4.60 8.12
N SER A 123 9.87 5.61 7.30
CA SER A 123 10.59 6.84 7.64
C SER A 123 9.85 8.07 7.10
N LYS A 124 10.46 9.26 7.15
CA LYS A 124 9.91 10.48 6.54
C LYS A 124 9.59 10.27 5.06
N TYR A 125 10.44 9.54 4.34
CA TYR A 125 10.25 9.18 2.94
C TYR A 125 10.29 7.66 2.78
N ASN A 126 9.47 7.09 1.88
CA ASN A 126 9.21 5.65 1.82
C ASN A 126 9.38 5.09 0.40
N GLN A 127 10.38 5.61 -0.31
CA GLN A 127 10.74 5.17 -1.66
C GLN A 127 11.59 3.91 -1.59
N LYS A 128 11.82 3.25 -2.73
CA LYS A 128 12.84 2.19 -2.78
C LYS A 128 14.22 2.72 -2.37
N TYR A 129 14.88 2.03 -1.45
CA TYR A 129 16.23 2.32 -0.99
C TYR A 129 17.22 1.29 -1.56
N THR A 130 18.51 1.62 -1.51
CA THR A 130 19.59 0.66 -1.80
C THR A 130 19.60 -0.40 -0.70
N PRO A 131 19.64 -1.72 -1.04
CA PRO A 131 19.78 -2.77 -0.03
C PRO A 131 21.08 -2.63 0.75
N ILE A 132 21.04 -2.91 2.06
CA ILE A 132 22.23 -2.89 2.90
C ILE A 132 22.95 -4.24 2.86
N ASP A 133 24.24 -4.23 2.56
CA ASP A 133 25.12 -5.37 2.78
C ASP A 133 25.48 -5.45 4.27
N THR A 134 24.79 -6.34 4.99
CA THR A 134 24.93 -6.51 6.45
C THR A 134 26.32 -6.99 6.86
N SER A 135 27.07 -7.66 5.97
CA SER A 135 28.42 -8.15 6.27
C SER A 135 29.40 -7.01 6.62
N ARG A 136 29.14 -5.80 6.11
CA ARG A 136 29.95 -4.60 6.37
C ARG A 136 29.91 -4.13 7.83
N PHE A 137 28.95 -4.61 8.61
CA PHE A 137 28.62 -4.14 9.96
C PHE A 137 28.84 -5.20 11.06
N GLN A 138 29.36 -6.39 10.76
CA GLN A 138 29.43 -7.48 11.76
C GLN A 138 30.69 -7.50 12.63
N ALA A 139 31.80 -6.93 12.14
CA ALA A 139 33.12 -7.18 12.74
C ALA A 139 33.41 -6.39 14.03
N GLN A 140 32.77 -5.24 14.22
CA GLN A 140 33.12 -4.27 15.27
C GLN A 140 31.88 -3.45 15.67
N LYS A 141 31.99 -2.73 16.79
CA LYS A 141 30.99 -1.72 17.18
C LYS A 141 30.87 -0.67 16.06
N ASN A 142 29.66 -0.46 15.55
CA ASN A 142 29.37 0.55 14.52
C ASN A 142 28.74 1.79 15.16
N ILE A 143 29.34 2.95 14.91
CA ILE A 143 28.87 4.25 15.38
C ILE A 143 28.47 5.07 14.17
N LEU A 144 27.28 5.63 14.20
CA LEU A 144 26.77 6.47 13.12
C LEU A 144 26.88 7.95 13.49
N VAL A 145 27.45 8.74 12.61
CA VAL A 145 27.47 10.20 12.68
C VAL A 145 26.62 10.73 11.52
N VAL A 146 25.59 11.51 11.82
CA VAL A 146 24.62 11.98 10.83
C VAL A 146 24.94 13.40 10.39
N ASP A 147 25.22 13.59 9.10
CA ASP A 147 25.37 14.91 8.50
C ASP A 147 24.00 15.51 8.11
N GLN A 148 23.95 16.83 7.93
CA GLN A 148 22.78 17.56 7.43
C GLN A 148 23.18 18.50 6.29
N THR A 149 22.21 19.00 5.54
CA THR A 149 22.48 19.97 4.47
C THR A 149 22.77 21.35 5.06
N VAL A 150 23.84 22.00 4.60
CA VAL A 150 24.16 23.38 4.97
C VAL A 150 22.98 24.31 4.65
N GLY A 151 22.59 25.14 5.62
CA GLY A 151 21.44 26.03 5.50
C GLY A 151 20.10 25.41 5.92
N ASP A 152 20.09 24.17 6.40
CA ASP A 152 18.94 23.60 7.11
C ASP A 152 18.61 24.46 8.34
N GLN A 153 17.37 24.94 8.39
CA GLN A 153 16.91 25.85 9.44
C GLN A 153 16.88 25.17 10.81
N SER A 154 16.70 23.85 10.85
CA SER A 154 16.73 23.08 12.10
C SER A 154 18.08 23.09 12.79
N ILE A 155 19.18 23.40 12.08
CA ILE A 155 20.53 23.47 12.69
C ILE A 155 20.62 24.73 13.54
N HIS A 156 20.40 25.89 12.92
CA HIS A 156 20.48 27.18 13.61
C HIS A 156 19.43 27.28 14.72
N CYS A 157 18.19 26.83 14.46
CA CYS A 157 17.12 26.90 15.47
C CYS A 157 17.30 25.91 16.63
N ALA A 158 18.16 24.88 16.46
CA ALA A 158 18.62 23.99 17.53
C ALA A 158 19.84 24.55 18.29
N GLY A 159 20.24 25.81 18.03
CA GLY A 159 21.41 26.45 18.64
C GLY A 159 22.76 25.93 18.14
N ALA A 160 22.78 25.21 17.02
CA ALA A 160 23.97 24.59 16.48
C ALA A 160 24.56 25.38 15.31
N SER A 161 25.81 25.07 14.98
CA SER A 161 26.53 25.66 13.85
C SER A 161 27.42 24.62 13.17
N ASN A 162 28.17 25.02 12.15
CA ASN A 162 29.17 24.15 11.52
C ASN A 162 30.18 23.59 12.56
N HIS A 163 30.52 24.36 13.59
CA HIS A 163 31.39 23.92 14.67
C HIS A 163 30.81 22.71 15.42
N SER A 164 29.50 22.66 15.63
CA SER A 164 28.82 21.55 16.29
C SER A 164 29.02 20.23 15.54
N PHE A 165 29.01 20.24 14.21
CA PHE A 165 29.25 19.04 13.40
C PHE A 165 30.69 18.54 13.53
N LEU A 166 31.68 19.43 13.40
CA LEU A 166 33.08 19.06 13.55
C LEU A 166 33.40 18.54 14.96
N HIS A 167 32.81 19.17 15.97
CA HIS A 167 32.90 18.73 17.36
C HIS A 167 32.27 17.36 17.55
N MET A 168 31.08 17.13 17.02
CA MET A 168 30.37 15.84 17.04
C MET A 168 31.21 14.70 16.44
N LEU A 169 31.79 14.92 15.25
CA LEU A 169 32.61 13.90 14.59
C LEU A 169 33.87 13.55 15.38
N LYS A 170 34.55 14.56 15.93
CA LYS A 170 35.74 14.36 16.78
C LYS A 170 35.38 13.65 18.07
N GLN A 171 34.31 14.08 18.74
CA GLN A 171 33.87 13.49 20.00
C GLN A 171 33.46 12.02 19.81
N ALA A 172 32.74 11.67 18.74
CA ALA A 172 32.40 10.28 18.45
C ALA A 172 33.63 9.36 18.35
N ARG A 173 34.77 9.88 17.84
CA ARG A 173 36.04 9.13 17.79
C ARG A 173 36.70 9.04 19.17
N VAL A 174 36.64 10.10 19.97
CA VAL A 174 37.15 10.10 21.35
C VAL A 174 36.40 9.09 22.21
N ASP A 175 35.07 9.07 22.10
CA ASP A 175 34.20 8.17 22.88
C ASP A 175 34.37 6.70 22.47
N HIS A 176 34.66 6.45 21.19
CA HIS A 176 34.74 5.10 20.61
C HIS A 176 36.02 4.91 19.77
N PRO A 177 37.22 4.83 20.39
CA PRO A 177 38.49 4.77 19.67
C PRO A 177 38.61 3.56 18.74
N ASP A 178 38.10 2.40 19.16
CA ASP A 178 38.21 1.13 18.42
C ASP A 178 37.00 0.83 17.53
N ALA A 179 36.00 1.72 17.51
CA ALA A 179 34.79 1.49 16.74
C ALA A 179 34.95 1.92 15.28
N LYS A 180 34.09 1.34 14.44
CA LYS A 180 33.91 1.74 13.06
C LYS A 180 32.96 2.93 12.99
N LEU A 181 33.50 4.10 12.66
CA LEU A 181 32.73 5.32 12.49
C LEU A 181 32.20 5.40 11.07
N TRP A 182 30.89 5.54 10.95
CA TRP A 182 30.17 5.73 9.71
C TRP A 182 29.58 7.13 9.65
N VAL A 183 29.85 7.89 8.59
CA VAL A 183 29.21 9.18 8.36
C VAL A 183 28.14 9.02 7.30
N LYS A 184 26.88 9.26 7.67
CA LYS A 184 25.78 9.34 6.71
C LYS A 184 25.68 10.75 6.14
N THR A 185 25.96 10.89 4.85
CA THR A 185 25.77 12.16 4.12
C THR A 185 24.60 12.04 3.14
N HIS A 186 24.02 13.16 2.71
CA HIS A 186 22.96 13.14 1.71
C HIS A 186 23.58 12.91 0.30
N PRO A 187 23.03 12.04 -0.56
CA PRO A 187 23.59 11.75 -1.89
C PRO A 187 23.84 12.99 -2.76
N ASP A 188 22.95 13.99 -2.73
CA ASP A 188 23.14 15.28 -3.44
C ASP A 188 24.39 16.05 -2.97
N VAL A 189 24.85 15.89 -1.73
CA VAL A 189 26.10 16.50 -1.25
C VAL A 189 27.29 15.88 -1.98
N LEU A 190 27.31 14.56 -2.08
CA LEU A 190 28.37 13.84 -2.80
C LEU A 190 28.31 14.07 -4.30
N ALA A 191 27.11 14.26 -4.86
CA ALA A 191 26.91 14.61 -6.26
C ALA A 191 27.17 16.11 -6.55
N GLY A 192 27.62 16.90 -5.57
CA GLY A 192 27.91 18.34 -5.72
C GLY A 192 26.68 19.23 -5.91
N LYS A 193 25.47 18.69 -5.75
CA LYS A 193 24.18 19.40 -5.89
C LYS A 193 23.74 20.07 -4.60
N ALA A 194 24.35 19.71 -3.47
CA ALA A 194 24.19 20.32 -2.16
C ALA A 194 25.55 20.39 -1.45
N LYS A 195 25.62 21.08 -0.31
CA LYS A 195 26.81 21.11 0.56
C LYS A 195 26.47 20.49 1.93
N GLY A 196 27.32 19.60 2.42
CA GLY A 196 27.28 19.05 3.78
C GLY A 196 28.25 19.80 4.69
N HIS A 197 28.30 19.42 5.98
CA HIS A 197 29.16 20.09 6.96
C HIS A 197 30.58 19.52 7.06
N PHE A 198 30.80 18.33 6.50
CA PHE A 198 32.09 17.66 6.53
C PHE A 198 32.82 17.69 5.20
N SER A 199 34.15 17.81 5.27
CA SER A 199 35.08 17.62 4.15
C SER A 199 35.70 16.23 4.17
N ALA A 200 36.33 15.83 3.06
CA ALA A 200 37.09 14.59 3.00
C ALA A 200 38.24 14.53 4.02
N GLN A 201 38.83 15.68 4.35
CA GLN A 201 39.90 15.79 5.33
C GLN A 201 39.40 15.50 6.74
N ASP A 202 38.18 15.96 7.08
CA ASP A 202 37.58 15.69 8.38
C ASP A 202 37.35 14.19 8.60
N PHE A 203 36.91 13.47 7.55
CA PHE A 203 36.74 12.02 7.61
C PHE A 203 38.08 11.30 7.81
N ALA A 204 39.11 11.69 7.06
CA ALA A 204 40.43 11.10 7.15
C ALA A 204 41.06 11.30 8.54
N GLN A 205 40.89 12.48 9.14
CA GLN A 205 41.41 12.80 10.46
C GLN A 205 40.92 11.84 11.56
N VAL A 206 39.68 11.38 11.46
CA VAL A 206 39.08 10.46 12.43
C VAL A 206 38.91 9.03 11.91
N GLY A 207 39.48 8.70 10.75
CA GLY A 207 39.33 7.37 10.13
C GLY A 207 37.86 6.95 9.93
N ALA A 208 36.98 7.89 9.58
CA ALA A 208 35.56 7.60 9.37
C ALA A 208 35.26 7.18 7.93
N LEU A 209 34.28 6.30 7.77
CA LEU A 209 33.82 5.77 6.49
C LEU A 209 32.52 6.45 6.06
N VAL A 210 32.43 6.86 4.80
CA VAL A 210 31.26 7.57 4.29
C VAL A 210 30.22 6.59 3.74
N LEU A 211 28.97 6.75 4.18
CA LEU A 211 27.81 6.05 3.64
C LEU A 211 27.12 6.96 2.61
N SER A 212 27.52 6.79 1.35
CA SER A 212 27.07 7.58 0.20
C SER A 212 25.73 7.11 -0.38
N ASP A 213 25.43 5.82 -0.25
CA ASP A 213 24.20 5.25 -0.79
C ASP A 213 22.96 5.78 -0.06
N ASN A 214 21.84 5.74 -0.78
CA ASN A 214 20.53 6.03 -0.23
C ASN A 214 19.97 4.78 0.46
N TYR A 215 20.46 4.49 1.67
CA TYR A 215 19.94 3.44 2.54
C TYR A 215 18.66 3.88 3.26
N ASN A 216 17.82 2.91 3.61
CA ASN A 216 16.66 3.16 4.47
C ASN A 216 17.17 3.55 5.88
N PRO A 217 16.66 4.63 6.50
CA PRO A 217 17.12 5.06 7.83
C PRO A 217 16.93 3.99 8.92
N ILE A 218 15.76 3.36 9.00
CA ILE A 218 15.45 2.35 10.02
C ILE A 218 16.33 1.12 9.85
N GLU A 219 16.46 0.60 8.63
CA GLU A 219 17.32 -0.54 8.31
C GLU A 219 18.79 -0.24 8.66
N LEU A 220 19.27 0.95 8.32
CA LEU A 220 20.64 1.38 8.63
C LEU A 220 20.86 1.49 10.14
N LEU A 221 19.92 2.11 10.86
CA LEU A 221 19.99 2.29 12.30
C LEU A 221 20.04 0.96 13.05
N GLN A 222 19.35 -0.08 12.56
CA GLN A 222 19.42 -1.41 13.16
C GLN A 222 20.85 -1.99 13.17
N MET A 223 21.71 -1.60 12.22
CA MET A 223 23.12 -2.01 12.14
C MET A 223 24.06 -1.22 13.08
N MET A 224 23.54 -0.17 13.74
CA MET A 224 24.32 0.75 14.57
C MET A 224 24.17 0.43 16.05
N HIS A 225 25.16 0.80 16.84
CA HIS A 225 25.13 0.71 18.30
C HIS A 225 24.74 2.06 18.91
N GLU A 226 25.37 3.13 18.45
CA GLU A 226 25.09 4.49 18.90
C GLU A 226 25.06 5.46 17.72
N VAL A 227 24.33 6.57 17.90
CA VAL A 227 24.07 7.55 16.85
C VAL A 227 24.32 8.95 17.36
N TYR A 228 25.17 9.69 16.64
CA TYR A 228 25.54 11.07 16.92
C TYR A 228 24.83 11.97 15.92
N VAL A 229 24.07 12.94 16.43
CA VAL A 229 23.26 13.86 15.63
C VAL A 229 23.40 15.30 16.12
N VAL A 230 23.24 16.26 15.21
CA VAL A 230 23.03 17.66 15.58
C VAL A 230 21.55 17.90 15.85
N SER A 231 20.71 17.89 14.82
CA SER A 231 19.25 18.05 15.00
C SER A 231 18.41 17.22 14.03
N SER A 232 19.03 16.28 13.32
CA SER A 232 18.37 15.40 12.35
C SER A 232 17.22 14.60 12.98
N GLN A 233 16.12 14.44 12.24
CA GLN A 233 15.01 13.54 12.64
C GLN A 233 15.50 12.09 12.86
N MET A 234 16.59 11.70 12.20
CA MET A 234 17.18 10.37 12.30
C MET A 234 17.66 10.02 13.73
N GLY A 235 17.90 11.02 14.58
CA GLY A 235 18.16 10.78 16.00
C GLY A 235 16.90 10.30 16.75
N PHE A 236 15.71 10.80 16.42
CA PHE A 236 14.48 10.24 16.98
C PHE A 236 14.22 8.84 16.45
N GLU A 237 14.43 8.61 15.15
CA GLU A 237 14.31 7.27 14.54
C GLU A 237 15.29 6.28 15.19
N ALA A 238 16.48 6.73 15.60
CA ALA A 238 17.43 5.91 16.34
C ALA A 238 16.89 5.49 17.72
N LEU A 239 16.21 6.39 18.44
CA LEU A 239 15.51 6.05 19.68
C LEU A 239 14.41 5.01 19.44
N LEU A 240 13.64 5.12 18.35
CA LEU A 240 12.64 4.12 17.98
C LEU A 240 13.25 2.73 17.74
N CYS A 241 14.48 2.68 17.22
CA CYS A 241 15.26 1.46 17.04
C CYS A 241 15.99 1.00 18.32
N GLY A 242 15.74 1.63 19.47
CA GLY A 242 16.37 1.30 20.76
C GLY A 242 17.87 1.62 20.81
N LYS A 243 18.33 2.62 20.05
CA LYS A 243 19.75 3.00 20.00
C LYS A 243 20.06 4.14 20.96
N THR A 244 21.30 4.17 21.45
CA THR A 244 21.82 5.30 22.21
C THR A 244 22.04 6.50 21.28
N VAL A 245 21.57 7.67 21.68
CA VAL A 245 21.61 8.89 20.85
C VAL A 245 22.31 10.02 21.58
N HIS A 246 23.31 10.61 20.92
CA HIS A 246 24.09 11.76 21.39
C HIS A 246 23.74 12.99 20.57
N CYS A 247 23.28 14.05 21.23
CA CYS A 247 22.86 15.28 20.58
C CYS A 247 23.92 16.39 20.73
N PHE A 248 24.15 17.13 19.64
CA PHE A 248 25.07 18.28 19.57
C PHE A 248 24.35 19.59 19.18
N GLY A 249 23.04 19.51 18.96
CA GLY A 249 22.10 20.62 18.97
C GLY A 249 20.90 20.24 19.84
N LEU A 250 19.90 21.11 19.91
CA LEU A 250 18.63 20.88 20.62
C LEU A 250 17.47 20.54 19.65
N PRO A 251 17.40 19.34 19.07
CA PRO A 251 16.19 18.90 18.36
C PRO A 251 15.01 18.77 19.34
N TRP A 252 13.81 18.59 18.79
CA TRP A 252 12.56 18.52 19.57
C TRP A 252 12.54 17.40 20.63
N TYR A 253 13.29 16.32 20.38
CA TYR A 253 13.35 15.13 21.23
C TYR A 253 14.52 15.12 22.23
N ALA A 254 15.40 16.13 22.20
CA ALA A 254 16.49 16.27 23.16
C ALA A 254 16.04 16.95 24.46
N ALA A 255 16.81 16.73 25.54
CA ALA A 255 16.59 17.24 26.89
C ALA A 255 15.36 16.67 27.62
N TRP A 256 14.78 15.56 27.16
CA TRP A 256 13.68 14.86 27.85
C TRP A 256 14.14 13.62 28.64
N GLY A 257 15.47 13.43 28.78
CA GLY A 257 16.06 12.29 29.48
C GLY A 257 16.21 11.00 28.65
N LEU A 258 16.01 11.08 27.33
CA LEU A 258 16.15 9.95 26.39
C LEU A 258 17.45 10.01 25.56
N THR A 259 18.15 11.14 25.57
CA THR A 259 19.36 11.41 24.79
C THR A 259 20.50 11.85 25.69
N HIS A 260 21.74 11.69 25.20
CA HIS A 260 22.92 12.27 25.82
C HIS A 260 23.13 13.69 25.29
N ASP A 261 22.82 14.68 26.12
CA ASP A 261 22.75 16.09 25.73
C ASP A 261 23.92 16.94 26.24
N GLN A 262 25.01 16.30 26.70
CA GLN A 262 26.13 16.97 27.38
C GLN A 262 26.86 18.04 26.54
N HIS A 263 26.74 17.96 25.21
CA HIS A 263 27.35 18.91 24.27
C HIS A 263 26.32 19.82 23.59
N THR A 264 25.06 19.80 24.04
CA THR A 264 24.00 20.65 23.50
C THR A 264 24.03 22.04 24.15
N PRO A 265 23.55 23.09 23.46
CA PRO A 265 23.46 24.44 24.01
C PRO A 265 22.27 24.62 24.98
N LEU A 266 22.23 23.84 26.07
CA LEU A 266 21.10 23.76 27.02
C LEU A 266 20.60 25.11 27.55
N ALA A 267 21.49 26.11 27.66
CA ALA A 267 21.13 27.46 28.10
C ALA A 267 20.00 28.12 27.28
N ILE A 268 19.84 27.72 26.01
CA ILE A 268 18.76 28.22 25.12
C ILE A 268 17.38 27.85 25.65
N LEU A 269 17.25 26.74 26.40
CA LEU A 269 15.95 26.27 26.88
C LEU A 269 15.38 27.12 28.01
N GLN A 270 16.18 27.95 28.70
CA GLN A 270 15.71 28.81 29.80
C GLN A 270 14.81 28.05 30.80
N GLU A 271 15.32 26.93 31.33
CA GLU A 271 14.60 26.03 32.25
C GLU A 271 13.38 25.30 31.66
N ARG A 272 13.12 25.36 30.35
CA ARG A 272 12.18 24.43 29.70
C ARG A 272 12.77 23.01 29.63
N ARG A 273 11.93 21.99 29.46
CA ARG A 273 12.29 20.56 29.34
C ARG A 273 13.01 19.95 30.56
N GLN A 274 12.65 20.33 31.78
CA GLN A 274 13.26 19.76 33.00
C GLN A 274 12.68 18.40 33.43
N THR A 275 11.63 17.94 32.74
CA THR A 275 10.91 16.71 33.10
C THR A 275 11.37 15.55 32.23
N ARG A 276 11.62 14.39 32.84
CA ARG A 276 11.89 13.16 32.08
C ARG A 276 10.61 12.60 31.48
N ARG A 277 10.66 12.15 30.23
CA ARG A 277 9.52 11.57 29.51
C ARG A 277 9.90 10.26 28.82
N SER A 278 8.93 9.35 28.71
CA SER A 278 9.10 8.10 27.99
C SER A 278 9.16 8.31 26.47
N LEU A 279 9.82 7.40 25.76
CA LEU A 279 9.87 7.40 24.30
C LEU A 279 8.47 7.34 23.69
N THR A 280 7.61 6.49 24.26
CA THR A 280 6.22 6.33 23.82
C THR A 280 5.40 7.60 24.01
N HIS A 281 5.67 8.40 25.05
CA HIS A 281 5.02 9.69 25.24
C HIS A 281 5.46 10.72 24.20
N LEU A 282 6.77 10.84 23.96
CA LEU A 282 7.28 11.70 22.88
C LEU A 282 6.68 11.31 21.53
N PHE A 283 6.63 10.01 21.25
CA PHE A 283 6.00 9.50 20.04
C PHE A 283 4.52 9.86 19.98
N ALA A 284 3.74 9.59 21.02
CA ALA A 284 2.30 9.91 21.04
C ALA A 284 2.05 11.41 20.81
N CYS A 285 2.82 12.28 21.45
CA CYS A 285 2.73 13.73 21.26
C CYS A 285 3.07 14.14 19.83
N ALA A 286 4.19 13.66 19.28
CA ALA A 286 4.66 14.04 17.96
C ALA A 286 3.82 13.42 16.82
N TYR A 287 3.53 12.13 16.89
CA TYR A 287 2.96 11.35 15.80
C TYR A 287 1.44 11.20 15.88
N PHE A 288 0.78 11.31 17.04
CA PHE A 288 -0.69 11.25 17.10
C PHE A 288 -1.34 12.62 17.29
N ARG A 289 -0.70 13.53 18.03
CA ARG A 289 -1.33 14.80 18.44
C ARG A 289 -0.85 16.00 17.62
N TYR A 290 0.44 16.07 17.33
CA TYR A 290 1.04 17.21 16.64
C TYR A 290 1.02 17.03 15.11
N ALA A 291 1.48 15.88 14.63
CA ALA A 291 1.40 15.53 13.22
C ALA A 291 -0.05 15.26 12.80
N ARG A 292 -0.34 15.64 11.56
CA ARG A 292 -1.67 15.65 10.98
C ARG A 292 -1.61 14.89 9.66
N TYR A 293 -2.46 13.87 9.49
CA TYR A 293 -2.47 13.03 8.30
C TYR A 293 -3.71 13.22 7.43
N VAL A 294 -3.53 13.09 6.12
CA VAL A 294 -4.63 13.01 5.15
C VAL A 294 -4.43 11.78 4.29
N SER A 295 -5.47 10.96 4.22
CA SER A 295 -5.47 9.73 3.45
C SER A 295 -5.38 10.07 1.95
N PRO A 296 -4.36 9.59 1.22
CA PRO A 296 -4.26 9.82 -0.23
C PRO A 296 -5.36 9.10 -1.02
N VAL A 297 -6.14 8.23 -0.36
CA VAL A 297 -7.20 7.43 -0.96
C VAL A 297 -8.54 8.17 -0.88
N THR A 298 -8.89 8.69 0.30
CA THR A 298 -10.19 9.34 0.55
C THR A 298 -10.12 10.88 0.51
N GLY A 299 -8.92 11.46 0.62
CA GLY A 299 -8.73 12.90 0.77
C GLY A 299 -9.25 13.45 2.11
N GLN A 300 -9.54 12.58 3.08
CA GLN A 300 -10.02 12.95 4.41
C GLN A 300 -8.91 12.86 5.46
N ARG A 301 -9.15 13.51 6.61
CA ARG A 301 -8.34 13.31 7.82
C ARG A 301 -8.29 11.83 8.18
N CYS A 302 -7.11 11.36 8.55
CA CYS A 302 -6.93 10.02 9.09
C CYS A 302 -5.92 10.02 10.24
N GLU A 303 -5.85 8.90 10.93
CA GLU A 303 -4.84 8.61 11.94
C GLU A 303 -3.58 8.00 11.29
N LEU A 304 -2.47 7.98 12.03
CA LEU A 304 -1.20 7.44 11.55
C LEU A 304 -1.31 5.98 11.11
N GLU A 305 -2.08 5.17 11.83
CA GLU A 305 -2.23 3.73 11.57
C GLU A 305 -2.84 3.47 10.19
N GLU A 306 -3.80 4.28 9.76
CA GLU A 306 -4.35 4.20 8.40
C GLU A 306 -3.26 4.53 7.37
N LEU A 307 -2.45 5.57 7.62
CA LEU A 307 -1.35 5.92 6.73
C LEU A 307 -0.29 4.81 6.65
N ILE A 308 0.06 4.17 7.77
CA ILE A 308 0.96 3.01 7.80
C ILE A 308 0.39 1.87 6.95
N ALA A 309 -0.89 1.54 7.13
CA ALA A 309 -1.57 0.50 6.36
C ALA A 309 -1.59 0.80 4.85
N ILE A 310 -1.71 2.06 4.46
CA ILE A 310 -1.62 2.50 3.05
C ILE A 310 -0.18 2.39 2.51
N LEU A 311 0.83 2.76 3.30
CA LEU A 311 2.23 2.73 2.88
C LEU A 311 2.77 1.30 2.73
N GLN A 312 2.35 0.37 3.59
CA GLN A 312 2.85 -1.01 3.61
C GLN A 312 2.85 -1.72 2.23
N PRO A 313 1.73 -1.83 1.48
CA PRO A 313 1.73 -2.47 0.17
C PRO A 313 2.60 -1.72 -0.86
N ASN A 314 2.70 -0.40 -0.76
CA ASN A 314 3.54 0.41 -1.65
C ASN A 314 5.03 0.18 -1.39
N ILE A 315 5.44 0.06 -0.12
CA ILE A 315 6.82 -0.28 0.25
C ILE A 315 7.15 -1.70 -0.23
N ALA A 316 6.30 -2.68 0.08
CA ALA A 316 6.51 -4.07 -0.31
C ALA A 316 6.65 -4.25 -1.83
N MET A 317 5.76 -3.64 -2.63
CA MET A 317 5.81 -3.75 -4.09
C MET A 317 7.09 -3.14 -4.68
N GLN A 318 7.52 -1.98 -4.17
CA GLN A 318 8.76 -1.35 -4.64
C GLN A 318 10.00 -2.20 -4.39
N GLN A 319 10.04 -2.97 -3.30
CA GLN A 319 11.19 -3.81 -2.98
C GLN A 319 11.40 -4.92 -4.01
N VAL A 320 10.31 -5.55 -4.48
CA VAL A 320 10.38 -6.65 -5.45
C VAL A 320 10.47 -6.17 -6.91
N LEU A 321 10.06 -4.93 -7.21
CA LEU A 321 10.13 -4.41 -8.57
C LEU A 321 11.55 -3.97 -8.98
N PRO A 322 12.03 -4.32 -10.18
CA PRO A 322 13.28 -3.74 -10.68
C PRO A 322 13.11 -2.25 -11.03
N PRO A 323 14.22 -1.48 -11.12
CA PRO A 323 14.17 -0.05 -11.40
C PRO A 323 13.55 0.33 -12.75
N SER A 324 13.50 -0.59 -13.72
CA SER A 324 12.95 -0.34 -15.05
C SER A 324 12.04 -1.49 -15.49
N LEU A 325 10.84 -1.14 -15.94
CA LEU A 325 9.81 -2.06 -16.41
C LEU A 325 9.45 -1.78 -17.87
N VAL A 326 9.42 -2.82 -18.70
CA VAL A 326 8.96 -2.76 -20.09
C VAL A 326 7.57 -3.38 -20.21
N LEU A 327 6.56 -2.52 -20.27
CA LEU A 327 5.16 -2.89 -20.44
C LEU A 327 4.86 -3.15 -21.91
N SER A 328 4.61 -4.41 -22.27
CA SER A 328 4.49 -4.86 -23.66
C SER A 328 3.08 -5.33 -24.02
N GLY A 329 2.58 -4.89 -25.17
CA GLY A 329 1.30 -5.38 -25.74
C GLY A 329 0.04 -4.80 -25.09
N PHE A 330 0.13 -3.63 -24.44
CA PHE A 330 -1.01 -2.98 -23.79
C PHE A 330 -1.73 -1.97 -24.68
N SER A 331 -3.07 -2.02 -24.69
CA SER A 331 -3.92 -0.98 -25.30
C SER A 331 -3.77 0.37 -24.59
N ARG A 332 -4.08 1.48 -25.28
CA ARG A 332 -4.00 2.85 -24.68
C ARG A 332 -4.79 2.96 -23.36
N TRP A 333 -5.94 2.30 -23.28
CA TRP A 333 -6.76 2.21 -22.06
C TRP A 333 -6.01 1.52 -20.91
N LYS A 334 -5.42 0.32 -21.15
CA LYS A 334 -4.63 -0.39 -20.12
C LYS A 334 -3.42 0.43 -19.66
N LYS A 335 -2.74 1.10 -20.58
CA LYS A 335 -1.60 1.98 -20.25
C LYS A 335 -1.96 3.10 -19.28
N ARG A 336 -3.20 3.58 -19.26
CA ARG A 336 -3.61 4.67 -18.36
C ARG A 336 -3.64 4.20 -16.92
N PHE A 337 -4.33 3.10 -16.61
CA PHE A 337 -4.40 2.62 -15.23
C PHE A 337 -3.13 1.92 -14.77
N LEU A 338 -2.38 1.24 -15.65
CA LEU A 338 -1.12 0.60 -15.27
C LEU A 338 -0.07 1.60 -14.77
N ARG A 339 -0.09 2.84 -15.29
CA ARG A 339 0.74 3.93 -14.75
C ARG A 339 0.37 4.30 -13.31
N SER A 340 -0.90 4.17 -12.92
CA SER A 340 -1.33 4.38 -11.53
C SER A 340 -0.82 3.27 -10.63
N TYR A 341 -0.97 2.00 -11.02
CA TYR A 341 -0.52 0.85 -10.22
C TYR A 341 1.00 0.78 -10.04
N LEU A 342 1.77 1.27 -11.02
CA LEU A 342 3.24 1.17 -11.05
C LEU A 342 3.94 2.53 -10.92
N GLY A 343 3.21 3.56 -10.49
CA GLY A 343 3.69 4.94 -10.37
C GLY A 343 4.56 5.18 -9.13
N PHE A 344 5.68 4.47 -9.03
CA PHE A 344 6.59 4.55 -7.87
C PHE A 344 7.79 5.49 -8.11
N PRO A 345 8.36 6.13 -7.07
CA PRO A 345 9.45 7.12 -7.18
C PRO A 345 10.68 6.68 -7.97
N GLN A 346 11.11 5.42 -7.79
CA GLN A 346 12.35 4.88 -8.36
C GLN A 346 12.08 3.85 -9.47
N THR A 347 10.89 3.87 -10.07
CA THR A 347 10.49 2.91 -11.10
C THR A 347 10.24 3.61 -12.43
N LYS A 348 11.05 3.27 -13.44
CA LYS A 348 10.89 3.76 -14.81
C LYS A 348 9.97 2.85 -15.61
N LEU A 349 8.92 3.41 -16.19
CA LEU A 349 7.98 2.69 -17.04
C LEU A 349 8.23 2.99 -18.51
N SER A 350 8.43 1.96 -19.32
CA SER A 350 8.49 2.04 -20.79
C SER A 350 7.38 1.22 -21.41
N PHE A 351 6.65 1.77 -22.37
CA PHE A 351 5.55 1.06 -23.04
C PHE A 351 5.92 0.73 -24.48
N LYS A 352 5.98 -0.56 -24.83
CA LYS A 352 6.26 -1.05 -26.18
C LYS A 352 5.05 -1.76 -26.77
N ASN A 353 4.64 -1.40 -27.98
CA ASN A 353 3.45 -1.99 -28.63
C ASN A 353 3.81 -2.96 -29.77
N TRP A 354 4.86 -2.65 -30.54
CA TRP A 354 5.17 -3.33 -31.80
C TRP A 354 6.56 -3.97 -31.81
N LEU A 355 7.48 -3.43 -31.01
CA LEU A 355 8.85 -3.94 -30.91
C LEU A 355 8.88 -5.16 -30.00
N LYS A 356 9.56 -6.23 -30.46
CA LYS A 356 9.88 -7.35 -29.59
C LYS A 356 10.72 -6.83 -28.41
N PRO A 357 10.34 -7.14 -27.17
CA PRO A 357 11.16 -6.77 -26.02
C PRO A 357 12.47 -7.57 -26.05
N LYS A 358 13.54 -7.00 -25.47
CA LYS A 358 14.84 -7.67 -25.40
C LYS A 358 14.84 -8.65 -24.22
N SER A 359 15.58 -9.75 -24.33
CA SER A 359 15.68 -10.76 -23.25
C SER A 359 16.30 -10.21 -21.96
N SER A 360 17.11 -9.15 -22.03
CA SER A 360 17.70 -8.46 -20.88
C SER A 360 16.75 -7.48 -20.17
N GLU A 361 15.58 -7.21 -20.73
CA GLU A 361 14.59 -6.30 -20.14
C GLU A 361 13.68 -7.07 -19.18
N TYR A 362 13.30 -6.43 -18.06
CA TYR A 362 12.22 -6.95 -17.23
C TYR A 362 10.88 -6.59 -17.85
N ILE A 363 10.18 -7.59 -18.38
CA ILE A 363 8.98 -7.39 -19.17
C ILE A 363 7.75 -7.56 -18.30
N VAL A 364 6.73 -6.75 -18.55
CA VAL A 364 5.41 -6.88 -17.96
C VAL A 364 4.42 -7.10 -19.10
N ALA A 365 3.64 -8.17 -19.06
CA ALA A 365 2.67 -8.49 -20.11
C ALA A 365 1.40 -9.13 -19.53
N TRP A 366 0.28 -8.98 -20.24
CA TRP A 366 -1.03 -9.47 -19.76
C TRP A 366 -1.28 -10.93 -20.15
N GLY A 367 -1.64 -11.78 -19.18
CA GLY A 367 -2.14 -13.16 -19.36
C GLY A 367 -1.57 -13.92 -20.56
N LYS A 368 -2.43 -14.18 -21.56
CA LYS A 368 -2.07 -14.91 -22.80
C LYS A 368 -0.83 -14.34 -23.53
N LYS A 369 -0.62 -13.02 -23.51
CA LYS A 369 0.57 -12.41 -24.14
C LYS A 369 1.84 -12.72 -23.35
N ALA A 370 1.75 -12.74 -22.02
CA ALA A 370 2.85 -13.18 -21.17
C ALA A 370 3.17 -14.66 -21.43
N TYR A 371 2.15 -15.52 -21.52
CA TYR A 371 2.32 -16.93 -21.87
C TYR A 371 3.09 -17.10 -23.20
N GLN A 372 2.69 -16.36 -24.26
CA GLN A 372 3.40 -16.37 -25.54
C GLN A 372 4.87 -15.93 -25.42
N PHE A 373 5.17 -14.93 -24.57
CA PHE A 373 6.54 -14.51 -24.33
C PHE A 373 7.38 -15.57 -23.61
N LYS A 374 6.81 -16.26 -22.61
CA LYS A 374 7.48 -17.39 -21.95
C LYS A 374 7.81 -18.50 -22.95
N GLN A 375 6.86 -18.86 -23.81
CA GLN A 375 7.07 -19.85 -24.87
C GLN A 375 8.15 -19.44 -25.88
N SER A 376 8.37 -18.14 -26.07
CA SER A 376 9.47 -17.61 -26.91
C SER A 376 10.83 -17.51 -26.20
N GLY A 377 10.95 -17.99 -24.96
CA GLY A 377 12.21 -18.01 -24.21
C GLY A 377 12.49 -16.76 -23.35
N ILE A 378 11.52 -15.85 -23.19
CA ILE A 378 11.67 -14.70 -22.30
C ILE A 378 11.47 -15.16 -20.84
N GLN A 379 12.55 -15.11 -20.06
CA GLN A 379 12.54 -15.55 -18.66
C GLN A 379 12.22 -14.41 -17.67
N SER A 380 12.73 -13.20 -17.91
CA SER A 380 12.52 -12.04 -17.04
C SER A 380 11.16 -11.37 -17.33
N LEU A 381 10.09 -11.98 -16.81
CA LEU A 381 8.72 -11.63 -17.16
C LEU A 381 7.77 -11.67 -15.96
N CYS A 382 7.05 -10.57 -15.74
CA CYS A 382 5.90 -10.49 -14.87
C CYS A 382 4.60 -10.64 -15.67
N THR A 383 3.78 -11.62 -15.30
CA THR A 383 2.41 -11.76 -15.83
C THR A 383 1.46 -10.85 -15.06
N VAL A 384 0.65 -10.08 -15.77
CA VAL A 384 -0.42 -9.26 -15.17
C VAL A 384 -1.77 -9.83 -15.54
N GLU A 385 -2.68 -9.85 -14.59
CA GLU A 385 -4.09 -10.18 -14.80
C GLU A 385 -5.02 -9.35 -13.92
N ASP A 386 -6.32 -9.45 -14.22
CA ASP A 386 -7.36 -8.97 -13.32
C ASP A 386 -7.25 -9.68 -11.96
N GLY A 387 -7.39 -8.91 -10.88
CA GLY A 387 -7.48 -9.45 -9.54
C GLY A 387 -8.88 -9.99 -9.21
N PHE A 388 -9.09 -10.34 -7.94
CA PHE A 388 -10.26 -11.11 -7.50
C PHE A 388 -11.46 -10.23 -7.12
N VAL A 389 -11.23 -8.95 -6.80
CA VAL A 389 -12.28 -7.96 -6.51
C VAL A 389 -12.20 -6.84 -7.55
N ARG A 390 -13.09 -6.87 -8.53
CA ARG A 390 -12.90 -6.09 -9.77
C ARG A 390 -13.52 -4.69 -9.74
N SER A 391 -14.86 -4.61 -9.72
CA SER A 391 -15.64 -3.37 -9.79
C SER A 391 -17.14 -3.65 -9.62
N VAL A 392 -17.97 -2.60 -9.48
CA VAL A 392 -19.41 -2.68 -9.79
C VAL A 392 -19.57 -2.71 -11.31
N GLY A 393 -20.08 -3.81 -11.88
CA GLY A 393 -20.33 -3.97 -13.32
C GLY A 393 -19.32 -4.87 -14.06
N LEU A 394 -19.68 -5.26 -15.29
CA LEU A 394 -18.92 -6.19 -16.13
C LEU A 394 -17.62 -5.57 -16.68
N GLY A 395 -16.55 -6.36 -16.72
CA GLY A 395 -15.29 -5.97 -17.36
C GLY A 395 -15.37 -5.66 -18.84
N ALA A 396 -16.31 -6.31 -19.53
CA ALA A 396 -16.56 -6.07 -20.94
C ALA A 396 -17.12 -4.66 -21.22
N ALA A 397 -17.55 -3.93 -20.18
CA ALA A 397 -17.93 -2.52 -20.25
C ALA A 397 -16.74 -1.54 -20.15
N LEU A 398 -15.48 -2.03 -20.15
CA LEU A 398 -14.25 -1.23 -20.01
C LEU A 398 -14.15 -0.44 -18.69
N THR A 399 -14.82 -0.92 -17.64
CA THR A 399 -14.66 -0.39 -16.28
C THR A 399 -13.24 -0.65 -15.79
N ARG A 400 -12.60 0.39 -15.25
CA ARG A 400 -11.22 0.30 -14.72
C ARG A 400 -11.18 -0.72 -13.58
N PRO A 401 -10.25 -1.70 -13.61
CA PRO A 401 -10.14 -2.67 -12.52
C PRO A 401 -9.61 -2.02 -11.24
N CYS A 402 -10.28 -2.27 -10.12
CA CYS A 402 -9.83 -1.86 -8.79
C CYS A 402 -8.78 -2.80 -8.21
N SER A 403 -8.61 -3.99 -8.80
CA SER A 403 -7.64 -5.00 -8.39
C SER A 403 -6.93 -5.62 -9.60
N LEU A 404 -5.62 -5.80 -9.48
CA LEU A 404 -4.76 -6.53 -10.42
C LEU A 404 -3.89 -7.51 -9.65
N VAL A 405 -3.30 -8.47 -10.36
CA VAL A 405 -2.19 -9.29 -9.85
C VAL A 405 -0.96 -9.07 -10.72
N PHE A 406 0.22 -9.14 -10.10
CA PHE A 406 1.52 -9.06 -10.77
C PHE A 406 2.34 -10.28 -10.33
N ASP A 407 2.39 -11.29 -11.19
CA ASP A 407 3.04 -12.58 -10.89
C ASP A 407 4.40 -12.69 -11.59
N PRO A 408 5.53 -12.61 -10.87
CA PRO A 408 6.87 -12.71 -11.45
C PRO A 408 7.29 -14.16 -11.77
N VAL A 409 6.49 -15.17 -11.40
CA VAL A 409 6.83 -16.60 -11.56
C VAL A 409 5.96 -17.23 -12.65
N GLY A 410 4.65 -17.17 -12.47
CA GLY A 410 3.63 -17.90 -13.21
C GLY A 410 2.41 -17.03 -13.48
N ILE A 411 1.25 -17.58 -13.16
CA ILE A 411 -0.01 -16.87 -12.94
C ILE A 411 -0.99 -17.83 -12.23
N TYR A 412 -1.88 -17.31 -11.38
CA TYR A 412 -2.72 -18.13 -10.49
C TYR A 412 -3.56 -19.21 -11.18
N TYR A 413 -4.04 -18.96 -12.40
CA TYR A 413 -4.92 -19.91 -13.09
C TYR A 413 -4.18 -21.05 -13.81
N ASP A 414 -2.85 -20.99 -13.90
CA ASP A 414 -2.05 -21.98 -14.61
C ASP A 414 -1.64 -23.11 -13.67
N ALA A 415 -2.28 -24.27 -13.82
CA ALA A 415 -1.97 -25.45 -13.02
C ALA A 415 -0.75 -26.23 -13.54
N THR A 416 -0.26 -25.93 -14.74
CA THR A 416 0.81 -26.68 -15.40
C THR A 416 2.19 -26.27 -14.91
N ALA A 417 2.32 -25.10 -14.30
CA ALA A 417 3.56 -24.54 -13.79
C ALA A 417 3.39 -23.91 -12.40
N PRO A 418 4.48 -23.67 -11.66
CA PRO A 418 4.43 -22.91 -10.41
C PRO A 418 3.97 -21.46 -10.64
N SER A 419 3.36 -20.86 -9.62
CA SER A 419 2.97 -19.44 -9.60
C SER A 419 3.40 -18.77 -8.30
N TYR A 420 3.46 -17.44 -8.28
CA TYR A 420 3.83 -16.72 -7.07
C TYR A 420 2.80 -16.93 -5.95
N VAL A 421 1.51 -16.98 -6.28
CA VAL A 421 0.46 -17.29 -5.29
C VAL A 421 0.61 -18.70 -4.72
N GLU A 422 0.99 -19.70 -5.53
CA GLU A 422 1.24 -21.07 -5.04
C GLU A 422 2.39 -21.09 -4.03
N SER A 423 3.44 -20.30 -4.27
CA SER A 423 4.54 -20.11 -3.30
C SER A 423 4.07 -19.43 -2.02
N LEU A 424 3.29 -18.34 -2.12
CA LEU A 424 2.74 -17.64 -0.96
C LEU A 424 1.86 -18.57 -0.10
N LEU A 425 0.97 -19.33 -0.74
CA LEU A 425 0.07 -20.28 -0.07
C LEU A 425 0.86 -21.40 0.64
N SER A 426 1.88 -21.94 -0.03
CA SER A 426 2.73 -23.00 0.55
C SER A 426 3.43 -22.55 1.84
N HIS A 427 3.91 -21.31 1.87
CA HIS A 427 4.73 -20.76 2.97
C HIS A 427 3.96 -19.87 3.96
N CYS A 428 2.64 -19.75 3.81
CA CYS A 428 1.81 -18.85 4.60
C CYS A 428 1.85 -19.17 6.09
N LYS A 429 2.24 -18.22 6.95
CA LYS A 429 2.12 -18.32 8.40
C LYS A 429 1.54 -17.02 8.93
N LEU A 430 0.24 -17.02 9.21
CA LEU A 430 -0.43 -15.82 9.69
C LEU A 430 -0.18 -15.61 11.18
N SER A 431 0.12 -14.38 11.55
CA SER A 431 0.05 -13.94 12.94
C SER A 431 -1.41 -13.82 13.41
N THR A 432 -1.63 -13.73 14.72
CA THR A 432 -2.97 -13.55 15.31
C THR A 432 -3.71 -12.35 14.72
N ALA A 433 -3.01 -11.23 14.50
CA ALA A 433 -3.59 -10.03 13.89
C ALA A 433 -3.98 -10.25 12.42
N GLU A 434 -3.21 -11.05 11.67
CA GLU A 434 -3.51 -11.37 10.27
C GLU A 434 -4.69 -12.33 10.14
N TYR A 435 -4.81 -13.32 11.04
CA TYR A 435 -6.03 -14.14 11.12
C TYR A 435 -7.26 -13.30 11.44
N GLN A 436 -7.17 -12.38 12.41
CA GLN A 436 -8.28 -11.48 12.73
C GLN A 436 -8.65 -10.60 11.53
N ARG A 437 -7.66 -10.03 10.84
CA ARG A 437 -7.89 -9.26 9.62
C ARG A 437 -8.57 -10.09 8.53
N ALA A 438 -8.13 -11.33 8.31
CA ALA A 438 -8.72 -12.24 7.33
C ALA A 438 -10.20 -12.54 7.66
N ARG A 439 -10.52 -12.80 8.93
CA ARG A 439 -11.89 -13.06 9.38
C ARG A 439 -12.80 -11.84 9.19
N LEU A 440 -12.36 -10.66 9.63
CA LEU A 440 -13.13 -9.42 9.44
C LEU A 440 -13.33 -9.10 7.96
N LEU A 441 -12.30 -9.32 7.13
CA LEU A 441 -12.39 -9.12 5.69
C LEU A 441 -13.39 -10.10 5.06
N ARG A 442 -13.36 -11.37 5.47
CA ARG A 442 -14.32 -12.40 5.04
C ARG A 442 -15.75 -12.02 5.38
N GLU A 443 -16.01 -11.69 6.63
CA GLU A 443 -17.32 -11.24 7.12
C GLU A 443 -17.82 -10.04 6.32
N ARG A 444 -16.94 -9.06 6.06
CA ARG A 444 -17.27 -7.86 5.29
C ARG A 444 -17.60 -8.16 3.82
N ILE A 445 -16.84 -9.04 3.16
CA ILE A 445 -17.11 -9.46 1.78
C ILE A 445 -18.47 -10.13 1.66
N ILE A 446 -18.83 -10.98 2.63
CA ILE A 446 -20.12 -11.66 2.70
C ILE A 446 -21.23 -10.64 2.95
N ALA A 447 -21.10 -9.78 3.95
CA ALA A 447 -22.11 -8.78 4.31
C ALA A 447 -22.41 -7.80 3.16
N LEU A 448 -21.38 -7.39 2.41
CA LEU A 448 -21.53 -6.52 1.24
C LEU A 448 -21.98 -7.26 -0.04
N ASN A 449 -22.19 -8.58 0.02
CA ASN A 449 -22.54 -9.43 -1.11
C ASN A 449 -21.60 -9.24 -2.32
N ILE A 450 -20.32 -9.03 -2.06
CA ILE A 450 -19.33 -8.79 -3.11
C ILE A 450 -19.08 -10.08 -3.89
N SER A 451 -19.17 -9.96 -5.20
CA SER A 451 -18.76 -10.96 -6.20
C SER A 451 -17.91 -10.30 -7.30
N LYS A 452 -17.24 -11.10 -8.13
CA LYS A 452 -16.38 -10.60 -9.23
C LYS A 452 -17.08 -9.62 -10.15
N TYR A 453 -18.36 -9.86 -10.43
CA TYR A 453 -19.13 -9.11 -11.43
C TYR A 453 -20.19 -8.19 -10.82
N ASN A 454 -20.69 -8.47 -9.61
CA ASN A 454 -21.75 -7.70 -8.95
C ASN A 454 -22.93 -7.37 -9.90
N VAL A 455 -23.32 -8.35 -10.73
CA VAL A 455 -24.38 -8.23 -11.74
C VAL A 455 -25.50 -9.24 -11.49
N GLY A 456 -26.64 -9.02 -12.15
CA GLY A 456 -27.85 -9.82 -12.01
C GLY A 456 -28.81 -9.22 -10.99
N GLU A 457 -30.04 -9.72 -11.02
CA GLU A 457 -31.08 -9.26 -10.12
C GLU A 457 -30.89 -9.82 -8.71
N ARG A 458 -31.30 -9.04 -7.70
CA ARG A 458 -31.30 -9.44 -6.28
C ARG A 458 -32.65 -10.05 -5.86
N GLU A 459 -33.40 -10.56 -6.83
CA GLU A 459 -34.62 -11.32 -6.57
C GLU A 459 -34.23 -12.69 -6.03
N ARG A 460 -34.85 -13.09 -4.91
CA ARG A 460 -34.59 -14.39 -4.29
C ARG A 460 -34.89 -15.51 -5.27
N LEU A 461 -33.93 -16.42 -5.44
CA LEU A 461 -34.16 -17.65 -6.17
C LEU A 461 -34.90 -18.63 -5.24
N GLU A 462 -35.99 -19.22 -5.70
CA GLU A 462 -36.73 -20.25 -4.97
C GLU A 462 -36.65 -21.58 -5.70
N ILE A 463 -36.27 -22.62 -4.99
CA ILE A 463 -36.17 -23.99 -5.50
C ILE A 463 -37.10 -24.87 -4.68
N ASN A 464 -38.15 -25.39 -5.32
CA ASN A 464 -39.05 -26.35 -4.69
C ASN A 464 -38.55 -27.77 -4.99
N PHE A 465 -37.47 -28.16 -4.31
CA PHE A 465 -36.87 -29.49 -4.43
C PHE A 465 -36.39 -29.98 -3.07
N THR A 466 -36.74 -31.21 -2.73
CA THR A 466 -36.27 -31.89 -1.52
C THR A 466 -35.09 -32.78 -1.89
N GLY A 467 -33.87 -32.34 -1.59
CA GLY A 467 -32.65 -33.08 -1.88
C GLY A 467 -31.48 -32.15 -2.15
N LYS A 468 -30.38 -32.71 -2.67
CA LYS A 468 -29.16 -31.95 -2.98
C LYS A 468 -29.37 -31.02 -4.17
N VAL A 469 -29.05 -29.74 -4.00
CA VAL A 469 -29.07 -28.71 -5.05
C VAL A 469 -27.63 -28.33 -5.43
N ILE A 470 -27.30 -28.45 -6.71
CA ILE A 470 -25.95 -28.23 -7.24
C ILE A 470 -25.94 -27.03 -8.19
N LEU A 471 -25.00 -26.12 -8.02
CA LEU A 471 -24.70 -25.07 -9.00
C LEU A 471 -23.52 -25.48 -9.90
N VAL A 472 -23.76 -25.58 -11.20
CA VAL A 472 -22.72 -25.71 -12.22
C VAL A 472 -22.53 -24.37 -12.92
N VAL A 473 -21.32 -23.84 -12.90
CA VAL A 473 -21.01 -22.54 -13.52
C VAL A 473 -20.37 -22.69 -14.89
N GLY A 474 -20.93 -22.00 -15.87
CA GLY A 474 -20.36 -21.85 -17.19
C GLY A 474 -19.15 -20.92 -17.18
N GLN A 475 -18.17 -21.24 -18.02
CA GLN A 475 -16.93 -20.50 -18.21
C GLN A 475 -16.73 -20.18 -19.70
N VAL A 476 -15.83 -19.24 -19.98
CA VAL A 476 -15.40 -18.95 -21.36
C VAL A 476 -14.40 -20.04 -21.76
N GLU A 477 -14.78 -20.91 -22.71
CA GLU A 477 -14.02 -22.13 -23.02
C GLU A 477 -12.62 -21.86 -23.60
N ASP A 478 -12.44 -20.74 -24.31
CA ASP A 478 -11.15 -20.30 -24.86
C ASP A 478 -10.29 -19.51 -23.86
N ASP A 479 -10.75 -19.32 -22.62
CA ASP A 479 -10.01 -18.65 -21.56
C ASP A 479 -8.80 -19.48 -21.09
N MET A 480 -7.67 -18.80 -20.82
CA MET A 480 -6.44 -19.47 -20.39
C MET A 480 -6.62 -20.26 -19.10
N SER A 481 -7.53 -19.84 -18.21
CA SER A 481 -7.86 -20.58 -16.99
C SER A 481 -8.51 -21.93 -17.25
N VAL A 482 -9.28 -22.08 -18.33
CA VAL A 482 -9.84 -23.37 -18.76
C VAL A 482 -8.76 -24.16 -19.52
N GLN A 483 -8.01 -23.50 -20.39
CA GLN A 483 -7.01 -24.18 -21.22
C GLN A 483 -5.84 -24.79 -20.42
N LEU A 484 -5.39 -24.10 -19.38
CA LEU A 484 -4.26 -24.51 -18.53
C LEU A 484 -4.68 -25.13 -17.19
N GLY A 485 -5.92 -24.90 -16.75
CA GLY A 485 -6.42 -25.41 -15.47
C GLY A 485 -7.56 -26.42 -15.59
N GLY A 486 -8.20 -26.59 -16.75
CA GLY A 486 -9.28 -27.57 -16.94
C GLY A 486 -8.82 -29.04 -16.98
N VAL A 487 -7.51 -29.28 -17.07
CA VAL A 487 -6.86 -30.60 -17.15
C VAL A 487 -7.40 -31.44 -18.32
N ASP A 488 -8.45 -32.24 -18.12
CA ASP A 488 -9.11 -33.12 -19.08
C ASP A 488 -10.43 -32.56 -19.64
N ILE A 489 -11.20 -31.82 -18.84
CA ILE A 489 -12.47 -31.21 -19.25
C ILE A 489 -12.24 -29.73 -19.63
N LYS A 490 -12.56 -29.39 -20.88
CA LYS A 490 -12.37 -28.01 -21.41
C LYS A 490 -13.63 -27.36 -21.99
N THR A 491 -14.78 -28.01 -21.86
CA THR A 491 -16.06 -27.47 -22.35
C THR A 491 -17.12 -27.49 -21.26
N ASN A 492 -18.04 -26.53 -21.32
CA ASN A 492 -19.12 -26.41 -20.33
C ASN A 492 -20.08 -27.60 -20.41
N ILE A 493 -20.33 -28.11 -21.63
CA ILE A 493 -21.22 -29.25 -21.81
C ILE A 493 -20.63 -30.55 -21.23
N ALA A 494 -19.30 -30.75 -21.36
CA ALA A 494 -18.65 -31.91 -20.79
C ALA A 494 -18.65 -31.85 -19.26
N LEU A 495 -18.42 -30.67 -18.66
CA LEU A 495 -18.59 -30.47 -17.22
C LEU A 495 -20.01 -30.82 -16.77
N LEU A 496 -21.03 -30.27 -17.44
CA LEU A 496 -22.41 -30.47 -17.04
C LEU A 496 -22.85 -31.95 -17.14
N LYS A 497 -22.41 -32.65 -18.20
CA LYS A 497 -22.58 -34.11 -18.35
C LYS A 497 -21.96 -34.87 -17.19
N GLN A 498 -20.69 -34.62 -16.90
CA GLN A 498 -19.96 -35.30 -15.84
C GLN A 498 -20.60 -35.06 -14.47
N VAL A 499 -21.07 -33.84 -14.20
CA VAL A 499 -21.76 -33.52 -12.95
C VAL A 499 -23.08 -34.29 -12.85
N LYS A 500 -23.87 -34.36 -13.93
CA LYS A 500 -25.13 -35.10 -13.96
C LYS A 500 -24.93 -36.60 -13.78
N GLU A 501 -23.92 -37.17 -14.42
CA GLU A 501 -23.57 -38.60 -14.31
C GLU A 501 -23.18 -38.98 -12.87
N LEU A 502 -22.43 -38.12 -12.19
CA LEU A 502 -22.00 -38.35 -10.80
C LEU A 502 -23.09 -38.01 -9.77
N ASN A 503 -24.11 -37.24 -10.15
CA ASN A 503 -25.18 -36.78 -9.25
C ASN A 503 -26.56 -36.94 -9.95
N PRO A 504 -27.00 -38.17 -10.23
CA PRO A 504 -28.21 -38.41 -11.02
C PRO A 504 -29.49 -37.88 -10.36
N GLU A 505 -29.55 -37.89 -9.03
CA GLU A 505 -30.71 -37.46 -8.25
C GLU A 505 -30.66 -35.99 -7.82
N ALA A 506 -29.57 -35.27 -8.09
CA ALA A 506 -29.46 -33.88 -7.66
C ALA A 506 -30.23 -32.92 -8.57
N TYR A 507 -30.70 -31.82 -8.01
CA TYR A 507 -31.26 -30.70 -8.77
C TYR A 507 -30.12 -29.79 -9.24
N ILE A 508 -29.85 -29.79 -10.54
CA ILE A 508 -28.72 -29.08 -11.14
C ILE A 508 -29.19 -27.75 -11.73
N ILE A 509 -28.64 -26.66 -11.20
CA ILE A 509 -28.76 -25.32 -11.73
C ILE A 509 -27.51 -25.03 -12.56
N TYR A 510 -27.67 -24.78 -13.86
CA TYR A 510 -26.60 -24.29 -14.71
C TYR A 510 -26.66 -22.78 -14.83
N LYS A 511 -25.58 -22.09 -14.46
CA LYS A 511 -25.45 -20.64 -14.61
C LYS A 511 -24.41 -20.31 -15.69
N PRO A 512 -24.81 -19.83 -16.88
CA PRO A 512 -23.85 -19.49 -17.93
C PRO A 512 -22.99 -18.28 -17.55
N HIS A 513 -21.79 -18.18 -18.16
CA HIS A 513 -20.92 -17.03 -17.98
C HIS A 513 -21.57 -15.75 -18.54
N PRO A 514 -21.57 -14.61 -17.83
CA PRO A 514 -22.27 -13.40 -18.27
C PRO A 514 -21.79 -12.88 -19.63
N ASP A 515 -20.49 -12.95 -19.92
CA ASP A 515 -19.96 -12.52 -21.23
C ASP A 515 -20.41 -13.41 -22.40
N VAL A 516 -20.64 -14.70 -22.16
CA VAL A 516 -21.16 -15.63 -23.19
C VAL A 516 -22.64 -15.36 -23.40
N GLU A 517 -23.39 -15.18 -22.32
CA GLU A 517 -24.82 -14.89 -22.39
C GLU A 517 -25.10 -13.55 -23.09
N ALA A 518 -24.30 -12.53 -22.80
CA ALA A 518 -24.35 -11.22 -23.46
C ALA A 518 -23.85 -11.22 -24.91
N GLY A 519 -23.37 -12.36 -25.44
CA GLY A 519 -22.85 -12.48 -26.81
C GLY A 519 -21.51 -11.79 -27.04
N LEU A 520 -20.77 -11.48 -25.96
CA LEU A 520 -19.45 -10.82 -26.02
C LEU A 520 -18.32 -11.83 -26.24
N ARG A 521 -18.59 -13.11 -25.99
CA ARG A 521 -17.69 -14.25 -26.21
C ARG A 521 -18.42 -15.40 -26.90
N PRO A 522 -17.72 -16.19 -27.73
CA PRO A 522 -18.27 -17.43 -28.30
C PRO A 522 -18.49 -18.47 -27.18
N GLY A 523 -19.31 -19.48 -27.47
CA GLY A 523 -19.57 -20.60 -26.54
C GLY A 523 -21.00 -20.69 -26.01
N LYS A 524 -21.98 -20.00 -26.62
CA LYS A 524 -23.39 -20.17 -26.27
C LYS A 524 -23.85 -21.57 -26.69
N ILE A 525 -24.41 -22.31 -25.73
CA ILE A 525 -24.95 -23.66 -25.94
C ILE A 525 -26.47 -23.55 -26.04
N GLU A 526 -27.07 -24.30 -26.95
CA GLU A 526 -28.53 -24.35 -27.08
C GLU A 526 -29.20 -24.81 -25.79
N GLN A 527 -30.25 -24.10 -25.39
CA GLN A 527 -30.96 -24.35 -24.15
C GLN A 527 -31.47 -25.80 -24.05
N GLN A 528 -31.95 -26.36 -25.15
CA GLN A 528 -32.45 -27.75 -25.22
C GLN A 528 -31.35 -28.77 -24.92
N ILE A 529 -30.09 -28.49 -25.25
CA ILE A 529 -28.96 -29.37 -24.95
C ILE A 529 -28.61 -29.28 -23.47
N LEU A 530 -28.60 -28.06 -22.90
CA LEU A 530 -28.31 -27.83 -21.49
C LEU A 530 -29.35 -28.48 -20.57
N LEU A 531 -30.64 -28.36 -20.92
CA LEU A 531 -31.75 -28.94 -20.14
C LEU A 531 -31.79 -30.48 -20.16
N LYS A 532 -30.98 -31.15 -20.99
CA LYS A 532 -30.78 -32.61 -20.88
C LYS A 532 -29.98 -33.00 -19.64
N TYR A 533 -29.19 -32.08 -19.09
CA TYR A 533 -28.26 -32.35 -17.99
C TYR A 533 -28.47 -31.42 -16.80
N ALA A 534 -29.17 -30.30 -16.97
CA ALA A 534 -29.56 -29.38 -15.90
C ALA A 534 -31.08 -29.35 -15.73
N ASN A 535 -31.55 -29.20 -14.49
CA ASN A 535 -32.95 -28.98 -14.18
C ASN A 535 -33.37 -27.53 -14.45
N GLN A 536 -32.45 -26.58 -14.30
CA GLN A 536 -32.70 -25.16 -14.49
C GLN A 536 -31.48 -24.46 -15.09
N ILE A 537 -31.73 -23.44 -15.93
CA ILE A 537 -30.71 -22.53 -16.43
C ILE A 537 -30.97 -21.14 -15.85
N GLU A 538 -30.03 -20.59 -15.09
CA GLU A 538 -30.21 -19.35 -14.34
C GLU A 538 -29.45 -18.18 -14.98
N THR A 539 -30.13 -17.40 -15.82
CA THR A 539 -29.57 -16.27 -16.58
C THR A 539 -29.88 -14.89 -15.99
N ARG A 540 -30.79 -14.79 -15.01
CA ARG A 540 -31.38 -13.53 -14.55
C ARG A 540 -30.83 -13.07 -13.20
N ARG A 541 -30.87 -13.94 -12.19
CA ARG A 541 -30.50 -13.60 -10.81
C ARG A 541 -28.99 -13.55 -10.64
N SER A 542 -28.54 -12.80 -9.63
CA SER A 542 -27.13 -12.76 -9.27
C SER A 542 -26.64 -14.14 -8.80
N ILE A 543 -25.32 -14.36 -8.87
CA ILE A 543 -24.74 -15.60 -8.37
C ILE A 543 -24.89 -15.75 -6.85
N ILE A 544 -25.04 -14.63 -6.14
CA ILE A 544 -25.27 -14.61 -4.69
C ILE A 544 -26.63 -15.22 -4.35
N GLU A 545 -27.66 -14.94 -5.16
CA GLU A 545 -28.98 -15.57 -4.97
C GLU A 545 -28.93 -17.08 -5.24
N CYS A 546 -28.05 -17.52 -6.14
CA CYS A 546 -27.82 -18.96 -6.37
C CYS A 546 -27.14 -19.59 -5.14
N PHE A 547 -26.15 -18.92 -4.55
CA PHE A 547 -25.47 -19.38 -3.34
C PHE A 547 -26.40 -19.57 -2.14
N ALA A 548 -27.51 -18.84 -2.08
CA ALA A 548 -28.47 -18.93 -0.98
C ALA A 548 -29.31 -20.22 -0.99
N VAL A 549 -29.33 -20.98 -2.08
CA VAL A 549 -30.22 -22.15 -2.26
C VAL A 549 -29.51 -23.44 -2.64
N ILE A 550 -28.18 -23.43 -2.76
CA ILE A 550 -27.40 -24.59 -3.17
C ILE A 550 -26.65 -25.22 -2.00
N ASP A 551 -26.37 -26.51 -2.11
CA ASP A 551 -25.49 -27.24 -1.18
C ASP A 551 -24.04 -27.28 -1.68
N GLU A 552 -23.86 -27.43 -3.01
CA GLU A 552 -22.54 -27.64 -3.63
C GLU A 552 -22.36 -26.76 -4.88
N VAL A 553 -21.14 -26.25 -5.09
CA VAL A 553 -20.71 -25.63 -6.35
C VAL A 553 -19.77 -26.58 -7.08
N HIS A 554 -20.09 -26.87 -8.35
CA HIS A 554 -19.27 -27.69 -9.23
C HIS A 554 -18.67 -26.81 -10.33
N THR A 555 -17.34 -26.81 -10.45
CA THR A 555 -16.63 -25.91 -11.37
C THR A 555 -15.38 -26.54 -11.95
N LEU A 556 -14.94 -26.07 -13.12
CA LEU A 556 -13.59 -26.37 -13.62
C LEU A 556 -12.58 -25.49 -12.89
N THR A 557 -12.59 -24.19 -13.19
CA THR A 557 -11.58 -23.24 -12.70
C THR A 557 -12.13 -21.86 -12.38
N SER A 558 -13.45 -21.72 -12.33
CA SER A 558 -14.10 -20.41 -12.13
C SER A 558 -13.71 -19.79 -10.80
N LEU A 559 -13.63 -18.45 -10.73
CA LEU A 559 -13.48 -17.76 -9.44
C LEU A 559 -14.65 -18.03 -8.50
N THR A 560 -15.81 -18.45 -9.02
CA THR A 560 -16.99 -18.82 -8.22
C THR A 560 -16.69 -19.87 -7.16
N GLY A 561 -15.83 -20.86 -7.44
CA GLY A 561 -15.45 -21.84 -6.41
C GLY A 561 -14.78 -21.18 -5.21
N PHE A 562 -13.88 -20.22 -5.43
CA PHE A 562 -13.30 -19.43 -4.34
C PHE A 562 -14.36 -18.60 -3.59
N GLU A 563 -15.29 -17.95 -4.31
CA GLU A 563 -16.37 -17.16 -3.70
C GLU A 563 -17.32 -18.02 -2.84
N ALA A 564 -17.51 -19.28 -3.23
CA ALA A 564 -18.30 -20.28 -2.51
C ALA A 564 -17.57 -20.77 -1.24
N LEU A 565 -16.26 -21.02 -1.32
CA LEU A 565 -15.42 -21.36 -0.15
C LEU A 565 -15.49 -20.26 0.92
N ILE A 566 -15.38 -18.99 0.51
CA ILE A 566 -15.53 -17.83 1.40
C ILE A 566 -16.87 -17.89 2.15
N ARG A 567 -17.93 -18.34 1.50
CA ARG A 567 -19.28 -18.44 2.07
C ARG A 567 -19.57 -19.76 2.80
N GLY A 568 -18.58 -20.66 2.89
CA GLY A 568 -18.75 -21.95 3.55
C GLY A 568 -19.57 -22.97 2.74
N ILE A 569 -19.73 -22.76 1.44
CA ILE A 569 -20.40 -23.69 0.54
C ILE A 569 -19.39 -24.75 0.09
N LYS A 570 -19.81 -26.01 0.03
CA LYS A 570 -18.94 -27.10 -0.45
C LYS A 570 -18.62 -26.92 -1.94
N VAL A 571 -17.37 -27.15 -2.31
CA VAL A 571 -16.90 -26.94 -3.69
C VAL A 571 -16.26 -28.22 -4.24
N VAL A 572 -16.69 -28.62 -5.43
CA VAL A 572 -16.15 -29.74 -6.20
C VAL A 572 -15.44 -29.21 -7.44
N CYS A 573 -14.15 -29.50 -7.56
CA CYS A 573 -13.29 -29.01 -8.64
C CYS A 573 -13.00 -30.13 -9.64
N TYR A 574 -13.42 -29.92 -10.90
CA TYR A 574 -13.14 -30.79 -12.03
C TYR A 574 -11.89 -30.35 -12.82
N GLY A 575 -11.41 -29.12 -12.57
CA GLY A 575 -10.09 -28.66 -12.98
C GLY A 575 -9.18 -28.49 -11.76
N MET A 576 -8.11 -27.72 -11.92
CA MET A 576 -7.11 -27.42 -10.90
C MET A 576 -6.93 -25.89 -10.73
N PRO A 577 -7.96 -25.14 -10.28
CA PRO A 577 -7.84 -23.71 -9.99
C PRO A 577 -6.87 -23.45 -8.83
N PHE A 578 -6.45 -22.19 -8.63
CA PHE A 578 -5.48 -21.83 -7.58
C PHE A 578 -5.86 -22.27 -6.15
N TYR A 579 -7.16 -22.42 -5.88
CA TYR A 579 -7.72 -22.78 -4.58
C TYR A 579 -7.97 -24.29 -4.39
N ALA A 580 -7.76 -25.11 -5.43
CA ALA A 580 -7.83 -26.57 -5.36
C ALA A 580 -6.52 -27.20 -4.86
N GLY A 581 -6.56 -28.41 -4.32
CA GLY A 581 -5.37 -29.15 -3.89
C GLY A 581 -4.82 -28.72 -2.53
N TRP A 582 -5.55 -27.89 -1.78
CA TRP A 582 -5.19 -27.43 -0.43
C TRP A 582 -6.10 -28.03 0.66
N GLY A 583 -6.92 -29.03 0.28
CA GLY A 583 -7.94 -29.70 1.08
C GLY A 583 -9.11 -28.82 1.55
N LEU A 584 -9.35 -27.71 0.86
CA LEU A 584 -10.55 -26.89 1.00
C LEU A 584 -11.67 -27.34 0.05
N THR A 585 -11.36 -28.18 -0.93
CA THR A 585 -12.23 -28.59 -2.04
C THR A 585 -12.24 -30.11 -2.19
N GLU A 586 -13.30 -30.66 -2.79
CA GLU A 586 -13.30 -32.02 -3.33
C GLU A 586 -12.72 -31.97 -4.75
N ASP A 587 -11.47 -32.41 -4.90
CA ASP A 587 -10.73 -32.30 -6.16
C ASP A 587 -10.79 -33.60 -6.97
N ARG A 588 -11.11 -33.50 -8.26
CA ARG A 588 -11.07 -34.63 -9.21
C ARG A 588 -9.67 -34.90 -9.77
N HIS A 589 -8.76 -33.96 -9.58
CA HIS A 589 -7.36 -34.05 -9.97
C HIS A 589 -6.47 -33.74 -8.78
N THR A 590 -5.22 -34.19 -8.84
CA THR A 590 -4.21 -33.89 -7.81
C THR A 590 -3.11 -33.01 -8.38
N ASN A 591 -2.53 -32.13 -7.57
CA ASN A 591 -1.34 -31.37 -7.92
C ASN A 591 -0.23 -31.67 -6.91
N SER A 592 0.83 -32.36 -7.35
CA SER A 592 1.94 -32.80 -6.49
C SER A 592 2.70 -31.66 -5.82
N ARG A 593 2.58 -30.42 -6.30
CA ARG A 593 3.21 -29.23 -5.70
C ARG A 593 2.42 -28.69 -4.50
N ARG A 594 1.14 -29.03 -4.38
CA ARG A 594 0.25 -28.54 -3.32
C ARG A 594 0.09 -29.62 -2.27
N THR A 595 0.99 -29.60 -1.28
CA THR A 595 1.12 -30.67 -0.28
C THR A 595 0.56 -30.29 1.09
N ARG A 596 0.15 -29.04 1.27
CA ARG A 596 -0.30 -28.48 2.55
C ARG A 596 -1.82 -28.37 2.59
N GLN A 597 -2.36 -28.47 3.80
CA GLN A 597 -3.73 -28.13 4.13
C GLN A 597 -3.84 -26.65 4.55
N LEU A 598 -4.82 -25.93 4.00
CA LEU A 598 -5.08 -24.52 4.33
C LEU A 598 -6.43 -24.36 5.02
N THR A 599 -6.59 -23.27 5.76
CA THR A 599 -7.90 -22.75 6.14
C THR A 599 -8.41 -21.75 5.09
N VAL A 600 -9.73 -21.52 5.06
CA VAL A 600 -10.33 -20.50 4.17
C VAL A 600 -9.75 -19.11 4.45
N ASP A 601 -9.46 -18.79 5.71
CA ASP A 601 -8.92 -17.49 6.11
C ASP A 601 -7.46 -17.33 5.64
N GLU A 602 -6.66 -18.40 5.65
CA GLU A 602 -5.31 -18.38 5.07
C GLU A 602 -5.34 -18.17 3.55
N LEU A 603 -6.20 -18.92 2.85
CA LEU A 603 -6.39 -18.76 1.41
C LEU A 603 -6.82 -17.32 1.09
N LEU A 604 -7.82 -16.80 1.81
CA LEU A 604 -8.36 -15.46 1.61
C LEU A 604 -7.29 -14.39 1.85
N TYR A 605 -6.54 -14.48 2.95
CA TYR A 605 -5.51 -13.51 3.28
C TYR A 605 -4.41 -13.48 2.22
N VAL A 606 -3.89 -14.64 1.82
CA VAL A 606 -2.84 -14.70 0.80
C VAL A 606 -3.34 -14.11 -0.52
N VAL A 607 -4.54 -14.50 -0.95
CA VAL A 607 -5.08 -14.14 -2.26
C VAL A 607 -5.48 -12.67 -2.34
N LEU A 608 -6.16 -12.14 -1.30
CA LEU A 608 -6.71 -10.78 -1.29
C LEU A 608 -5.84 -9.73 -0.60
N VAL A 609 -4.85 -10.12 0.21
CA VAL A 609 -4.01 -9.15 0.94
C VAL A 609 -2.57 -9.19 0.45
N GLN A 610 -2.00 -10.37 0.20
CA GLN A 610 -0.59 -10.49 -0.19
C GLN A 610 -0.36 -10.55 -1.70
N TYR A 611 -1.24 -11.23 -2.45
CA TYR A 611 -1.04 -11.47 -3.87
C TYR A 611 -1.70 -10.42 -4.77
N ALA A 612 -2.96 -10.09 -4.51
CA ALA A 612 -3.66 -9.04 -5.24
C ALA A 612 -3.20 -7.64 -4.78
N VAL A 613 -3.11 -6.72 -5.73
CA VAL A 613 -2.85 -5.30 -5.48
C VAL A 613 -4.03 -4.45 -5.93
N TYR A 614 -4.23 -3.33 -5.24
CA TYR A 614 -5.43 -2.51 -5.41
C TYR A 614 -5.09 -1.08 -5.74
N ASN A 615 -5.91 -0.45 -6.57
CA ASN A 615 -5.83 0.98 -6.82
C ASN A 615 -7.19 1.57 -7.22
N LEU A 616 -7.53 2.72 -6.64
CA LEU A 616 -8.69 3.52 -7.00
C LEU A 616 -8.31 4.71 -7.89
N ALA A 617 -9.17 5.08 -8.83
CA ALA A 617 -8.86 6.13 -9.82
C ALA A 617 -8.64 7.51 -9.19
N SER A 618 -9.29 7.75 -8.04
CA SER A 618 -9.15 8.95 -7.22
C SER A 618 -7.90 8.96 -6.34
N SER A 619 -7.24 7.81 -6.16
CA SER A 619 -6.10 7.68 -5.26
C SER A 619 -4.91 8.51 -5.75
N LYS A 620 -4.33 9.27 -4.83
CA LYS A 620 -3.09 10.06 -5.04
C LYS A 620 -1.82 9.24 -4.76
N ILE A 621 -1.97 7.95 -4.45
CA ILE A 621 -0.88 6.98 -4.26
C ILE A 621 -1.09 5.74 -5.14
N ALA A 622 0.00 5.03 -5.45
CA ALA A 622 0.02 3.94 -6.42
C ALA A 622 -0.82 2.74 -5.98
N LEU A 623 -0.69 2.27 -4.74
CA LEU A 623 -1.46 1.15 -4.21
C LEU A 623 -2.29 1.56 -2.98
N THR A 624 -3.42 0.88 -2.79
CA THR A 624 -4.27 0.97 -1.60
C THR A 624 -4.58 -0.45 -1.06
N SER A 625 -5.38 -0.52 -0.01
CA SER A 625 -5.84 -1.77 0.61
C SER A 625 -7.12 -2.32 -0.03
N ILE A 626 -7.40 -3.61 0.16
CA ILE A 626 -8.69 -4.20 -0.21
C ILE A 626 -9.83 -3.56 0.58
N GLU A 627 -9.61 -3.24 1.84
CA GLU A 627 -10.59 -2.58 2.71
C GLU A 627 -11.04 -1.24 2.12
N SER A 628 -10.10 -0.43 1.64
CA SER A 628 -10.43 0.83 0.95
C SER A 628 -11.20 0.62 -0.35
N VAL A 629 -10.96 -0.49 -1.06
CA VAL A 629 -11.75 -0.85 -2.24
C VAL A 629 -13.16 -1.27 -1.83
N LEU A 630 -13.33 -2.01 -0.73
CA LEU A 630 -14.64 -2.37 -0.20
C LEU A 630 -15.43 -1.12 0.23
N ASP A 631 -14.80 -0.18 0.94
CA ASP A 631 -15.40 1.12 1.29
C ASP A 631 -15.90 1.85 0.04
N TYR A 632 -15.08 1.90 -1.01
CA TYR A 632 -15.42 2.53 -2.27
C TYR A 632 -16.59 1.84 -2.98
N LEU A 633 -16.60 0.50 -3.03
CA LEU A 633 -17.67 -0.27 -3.68
C LEU A 633 -19.00 -0.15 -2.92
N GLU A 634 -18.95 -0.10 -1.59
CA GLU A 634 -20.11 0.13 -0.73
C GLU A 634 -20.74 1.50 -1.01
N GLN A 635 -19.93 2.56 -1.04
CA GLN A 635 -20.38 3.93 -1.38
C GLN A 635 -21.00 3.99 -2.77
N GLN A 636 -20.36 3.41 -3.78
CA GLN A 636 -20.89 3.37 -5.15
C GLN A 636 -22.23 2.64 -5.23
N THR A 637 -22.40 1.55 -4.48
CA THR A 637 -23.66 0.79 -4.43
C THR A 637 -24.78 1.65 -3.84
N GLN A 638 -24.54 2.36 -2.73
CA GLN A 638 -25.51 3.25 -2.10
C GLN A 638 -25.89 4.45 -2.99
N GLU A 639 -24.93 5.02 -3.73
CA GLU A 639 -25.21 6.10 -4.69
C GLU A 639 -26.04 5.62 -5.88
N SER A 640 -25.77 4.41 -6.38
CA SER A 640 -26.52 3.82 -7.50
C SER A 640 -27.97 3.53 -7.13
N SER A 641 -28.25 3.05 -5.91
CA SER A 641 -29.61 2.88 -5.41
C SER A 641 -30.36 4.21 -5.28
N LYS A 642 -29.67 5.31 -4.96
CA LYS A 642 -30.25 6.66 -4.92
C LYS A 642 -30.50 7.26 -6.31
N LYS A 643 -29.68 6.93 -7.31
CA LYS A 643 -29.84 7.43 -8.70
C LYS A 643 -30.84 6.62 -9.52
N SER A 644 -31.08 5.35 -9.17
CA SER A 644 -32.09 4.49 -9.80
C SER A 644 -33.54 5.01 -9.65
N SER A 645 -33.77 6.06 -8.85
CA SER A 645 -35.06 6.76 -8.79
C SER A 645 -35.22 7.87 -9.84
N ASN A 646 -34.22 8.14 -10.70
CA ASN A 646 -34.28 9.16 -11.76
C ASN A 646 -33.75 8.62 -13.11
N THR A 647 -34.67 8.24 -13.99
CA THR A 647 -34.47 7.32 -15.12
C THR A 647 -34.21 8.02 -16.46
N TRP A 648 -32.96 8.31 -16.86
CA TRP A 648 -32.65 8.73 -18.25
C TRP A 648 -31.26 8.32 -18.82
N ILE A 649 -30.39 7.62 -18.07
CA ILE A 649 -28.95 7.54 -18.43
C ILE A 649 -28.55 6.30 -19.28
N ASN A 650 -29.41 5.29 -19.44
CA ASN A 650 -29.01 4.01 -20.06
C ASN A 650 -28.83 3.99 -21.59
N ILE A 651 -29.15 5.07 -22.31
CA ILE A 651 -29.10 5.08 -23.79
C ILE A 651 -27.73 5.52 -24.33
N LEU A 652 -26.94 6.28 -23.57
CA LEU A 652 -25.66 6.85 -24.03
C LEU A 652 -24.46 5.88 -23.97
N SER A 653 -24.55 4.79 -23.20
CA SER A 653 -23.47 3.81 -23.04
C SER A 653 -23.26 2.93 -24.29
N LYS A 654 -24.32 2.69 -25.09
CA LYS A 654 -24.25 1.86 -26.31
C LYS A 654 -23.50 2.54 -27.48
N LEU A 655 -23.52 3.87 -27.57
CA LEU A 655 -22.89 4.59 -28.68
C LEU A 655 -21.36 4.75 -28.55
N ASN A 656 -20.81 4.71 -27.32
CA ASN A 656 -19.37 4.80 -27.10
C ASN A 656 -18.62 3.49 -27.38
N TYR A 657 -19.33 2.35 -27.43
CA TYR A 657 -18.74 1.02 -27.66
C TYR A 657 -18.13 0.85 -29.08
N LEU A 658 -18.66 1.54 -30.09
CA LEU A 658 -18.20 1.42 -31.48
C LEU A 658 -17.00 2.32 -31.83
N LYS A 659 -16.70 3.36 -31.03
CA LYS A 659 -15.60 4.31 -31.32
C LYS A 659 -14.26 3.93 -30.66
N LEU A 660 -14.24 3.04 -29.67
CA LEU A 660 -13.04 2.70 -28.88
C LEU A 660 -12.25 1.48 -29.40
N LYS A 661 -12.70 0.84 -30.49
CA LYS A 661 -12.02 -0.30 -31.14
C LYS A 661 -10.93 0.08 -32.17
N LYS A 662 -10.56 1.35 -32.29
CA LYS A 662 -9.46 1.83 -33.17
C LYS A 662 -8.27 2.34 -32.38
#